data_AF-A0A401SB20-F1
#
_entry.id   AF-A0A401SB20-F1
#
_cell.length_a   1.000
_cell.length_b   1.000
_cell.length_c   1.000
_cell.angle_alpha   90.00
_cell.angle_beta   90.00
_cell.angle_gamma   90.00
#
_symmetry.space_group_name_H-M   'P 1'
#
loop_
_entity.id
_entity.type
_entity.pdbx_description
1 polymer ?
#
loop_
_entity_poly.entity_id
_entity_poly.type
_entity_poly.pdbx_seq_one_letter_code
_entity_poly.pdbx_strand_id
1 'polypeptide(L)'
;MAWEGDHLFDYSYSGCFLDTLPGELELHQAFGDIEENLKQNAVCIEQIMKELQSDLTKLCMGGKLQNTGDSLQWLSNYNISCVKPFTTPCDQLTNFLKALLHFLKTEEGSEEMVLQLLLDLSSECGVVFPLNSCGASFHVPSSTSVHAVDFNDSLDALSVWDDVRLHLRRFLVDKLQNCQEINDVLPNIQFKAQCLQQLLFLYPESEVLTKYQSIQCKSIQNMLKNNVLTNTDEISFDKVAHGFENMIPAMCTMLRQDMYALHTLVEDSKVLKFINNAYLQNITDELNLIIEKLCEQQLRKNTQNLMKTSKSLNKQKGAVHSVVPQEETKRGRNLCLNAHQLRCLSHLMKILLHMEKRMKELASEVFLGNPSTQHGRNVRGVLKKTLANIDGPSEMNKANIQADQLLLLTESISLQCGWRNAFKTLGYSAALCMKVAIEDTCSRCLQQEKKQYISSKGLSTSTCPMQATWDQCMEEEQPKKVAKFCFDIMEELDSLLPLALASSESFLQEIREAFLDGCSKVATDLLSRLEERSKEVPSKVPVQNLYIILSTAIFIHNYLTKYENLLKELNTNRLLFLPIQQYQEFIRVIQFRVTNYCITVCATSIIQDAQSHHWDDSKSFYEGERCSFSIQMWHYYCSALRYDLWSVLPSRLAQELLAEVLSESLTIFVGRYSQSHPTYNRTSQIRIDIIAILLCTENLLWSVCHSAEELLQPSEDKSRWILTIHNHCNALLAVLAIVTSPLEKLYEIFCNGFSEYISILHLEPVDNTLLEWLHWIQPSCFSNSLHGSSLWDKIAVEQYLILLLSQPNCNWNLLLQILMLEDCLIPRILLNSASIDEENFNDVQTKGKNNKQSKLIEAIVMVMIYSKSLPRCLSIVLEDYMDKHQMWNQLYYLSVADKSKVLSCLKLHISKANKPTLKQLISLLLMWQAVESHGTCHYKQTLPESLLNKIPKEWDYVPRELKRRESGKNLTKLMAQAVSVVIGNLPAAIASLPCTIKYLFNLAGKKLHNNNPELRRSCLLCYVTIICQTLEDGNAIELLTSVTIDKWIKDKLGLLSDCLQSIMGQQKENSKPIIHKVINSLEKQKPKWIESQLQKARELCTEHTYPTAESSSANEKNRFSELTERKISMMLLDVCHQSGGSEYLRQIYHIIQLNEDQIKEQIYSQRFSDEKGSPQIPWQLRMHDCQQPLIFNPLHAFNHIGTKSFNQSAITEWNWDWSKVLRCNLGLSQLTFRALLANSL
;
A
#
# COMPACT_ATOMS: atom_id res chain seq x y z
N MET A 1 -36.37 20.67 41.21
CA MET A 1 -36.27 19.39 40.49
C MET A 1 -34.81 19.21 40.10
N ALA A 2 -34.22 18.06 40.43
CA ALA A 2 -32.79 17.80 40.32
C ALA A 2 -32.33 17.89 38.86
N TRP A 3 -31.38 18.79 38.60
CA TRP A 3 -30.66 18.89 37.34
C TRP A 3 -29.49 17.89 37.41
N GLU A 4 -29.58 16.78 36.66
CA GLU A 4 -28.46 15.87 36.42
C GLU A 4 -27.83 16.18 35.07
N GLY A 5 -26.51 16.40 35.09
CA GLY A 5 -25.68 16.63 33.92
C GLY A 5 -25.33 15.36 33.13
N ASP A 6 -24.51 15.60 32.11
CA ASP A 6 -23.86 14.65 31.20
C ASP A 6 -24.65 14.24 29.96
N HIS A 7 -24.72 15.15 28.98
CA HIS A 7 -24.75 14.79 27.57
C HIS A 7 -23.34 15.01 26.98
N LEU A 8 -22.50 13.98 27.11
CA LEU A 8 -21.28 13.83 26.31
C LEU A 8 -21.69 13.38 24.90
N PHE A 9 -21.21 14.13 23.92
CA PHE A 9 -21.52 14.04 22.49
C PHE A 9 -21.44 12.62 21.92
N ASP A 10 -22.53 12.18 21.28
CA ASP A 10 -22.57 11.08 20.30
C ASP A 10 -21.77 11.52 19.05
N TYR A 11 -20.44 11.38 19.08
CA TYR A 11 -19.59 11.37 17.88
C TYR A 11 -19.43 9.92 17.41
N SER A 12 -20.43 9.43 16.69
CA SER A 12 -20.35 8.16 15.97
C SER A 12 -20.50 8.42 14.47
N TYR A 13 -19.71 7.70 13.66
CA TYR A 13 -19.68 7.67 12.19
C TYR A 13 -18.83 8.73 11.48
N SER A 14 -17.50 8.53 11.48
CA SER A 14 -16.63 9.11 10.42
C SER A 14 -15.40 8.27 10.09
N GLY A 15 -14.96 7.38 11.00
CA GLY A 15 -13.74 6.59 10.81
C GLY A 15 -13.84 5.29 10.02
N CYS A 16 -15.01 4.92 9.47
CA CYS A 16 -15.24 3.58 8.90
C CYS A 16 -15.37 3.48 7.37
N PHE A 17 -15.20 4.56 6.60
CA PHE A 17 -15.50 4.51 5.15
C PHE A 17 -14.31 4.33 4.21
N LEU A 18 -13.08 4.15 4.71
CA LEU A 18 -11.89 4.12 3.84
C LEU A 18 -11.44 2.72 3.36
N ASP A 19 -11.93 1.62 3.94
CA ASP A 19 -11.44 0.27 3.57
C ASP A 19 -12.46 -0.63 2.83
N THR A 20 -13.72 -0.20 2.73
CA THR A 20 -14.77 -0.86 1.93
C THR A 20 -15.87 0.14 1.58
N LEU A 21 -16.17 0.29 0.29
CA LEU A 21 -17.35 1.04 -0.17
C LEU A 21 -18.62 0.32 0.31
N PRO A 22 -19.50 0.97 1.09
CA PRO A 22 -20.79 0.41 1.48
C PRO A 22 -21.70 0.28 0.25
N GLY A 23 -22.61 -0.69 0.27
CA GLY A 23 -23.65 -0.84 -0.75
C GLY A 23 -24.62 0.34 -0.78
N GLU A 24 -25.24 0.60 -1.94
CA GLU A 24 -26.15 1.75 -2.16
C GLU A 24 -27.33 1.79 -1.17
N LEU A 25 -27.80 0.61 -0.72
CA LEU A 25 -28.83 0.44 0.31
C LEU A 25 -28.34 0.79 1.72
N GLU A 26 -27.08 0.52 2.03
CA GLU A 26 -26.44 0.81 3.32
C GLU A 26 -26.27 2.33 3.50
N LEU A 27 -25.99 3.04 2.40
CA LEU A 27 -25.99 4.50 2.38
C LEU A 27 -27.38 5.05 2.66
N HIS A 28 -28.43 4.53 2.00
CA HIS A 28 -29.79 4.98 2.25
C HIS A 28 -30.26 4.74 3.69
N GLN A 29 -29.88 3.62 4.30
CA GLN A 29 -30.26 3.29 5.66
C GLN A 29 -29.48 4.12 6.69
N ALA A 30 -28.19 4.38 6.45
CA ALA A 30 -27.40 5.30 7.25
C ALA A 30 -27.93 6.74 7.17
N PHE A 31 -28.34 7.20 5.98
CA PHE A 31 -28.97 8.52 5.82
C PHE A 31 -30.31 8.60 6.54
N GLY A 32 -31.13 7.53 6.51
CA GLY A 32 -32.37 7.46 7.26
C GLY A 32 -32.16 7.54 8.77
N ASP A 33 -31.21 6.77 9.32
CA ASP A 33 -30.88 6.78 10.75
C ASP A 33 -30.31 8.16 11.18
N ILE A 34 -29.51 8.82 10.33
CA ILE A 34 -29.02 10.19 10.57
C ILE A 34 -30.16 11.20 10.56
N GLU A 35 -31.10 11.09 9.62
CA GLU A 35 -32.25 12.00 9.52
C GLU A 35 -33.19 11.88 10.72
N GLU A 36 -33.40 10.66 11.23
CA GLU A 36 -34.22 10.42 12.41
C GLU A 36 -33.54 10.95 13.70
N ASN A 37 -32.23 10.77 13.83
CA ASN A 37 -31.44 11.36 14.91
C ASN A 37 -31.44 12.90 14.86
N LEU A 38 -31.35 13.49 13.65
CA LEU A 38 -31.45 14.94 13.46
C LEU A 38 -32.84 15.48 13.83
N LYS A 39 -33.91 14.74 13.49
CA LYS A 39 -35.29 15.09 13.90
C LYS A 39 -35.46 15.05 15.43
N GLN A 40 -34.93 14.02 16.09
CA GLN A 40 -34.99 13.94 17.56
C GLN A 40 -34.17 15.06 18.21
N ASN A 41 -32.98 15.36 17.70
CA ASN A 41 -32.16 16.48 18.17
C ASN A 41 -32.88 17.82 17.98
N ALA A 42 -33.55 18.04 16.84
CA ALA A 42 -34.33 19.25 16.58
C ALA A 42 -35.47 19.42 17.59
N VAL A 43 -36.24 18.37 17.85
CA VAL A 43 -37.34 18.38 18.84
C VAL A 43 -36.80 18.63 20.26
N CYS A 44 -35.67 18.02 20.62
CA CYS A 44 -35.05 18.23 21.93
C CYS A 44 -34.53 19.66 22.10
N ILE A 45 -33.94 20.25 21.05
CA ILE A 45 -33.50 21.65 21.03
C ILE A 45 -34.70 22.59 21.16
N GLU A 46 -35.81 22.35 20.44
CA GLU A 46 -37.03 23.15 20.56
C GLU A 46 -37.64 23.09 21.98
N GLN A 47 -37.62 21.92 22.60
CA GLN A 47 -38.10 21.71 23.97
C GLN A 47 -37.25 22.52 24.97
N ILE A 48 -35.92 22.43 24.86
CA ILE A 48 -34.97 23.18 25.70
C ILE A 48 -35.11 24.69 25.46
N MET A 49 -35.33 25.12 24.22
CA MET A 49 -35.56 26.53 23.90
C MET A 49 -36.85 27.07 24.52
N LYS A 50 -37.92 26.27 24.57
CA LYS A 50 -39.17 26.64 25.27
C LYS A 50 -39.00 26.71 26.78
N GLU A 51 -38.22 25.80 27.37
CA GLU A 51 -37.88 25.85 28.80
C GLU A 51 -37.06 27.11 29.12
N LEU A 52 -36.04 27.41 28.31
CA LEU A 52 -35.22 28.62 28.42
C LEU A 52 -36.06 29.90 28.31
N GLN A 53 -37.01 29.93 27.37
CA GLN A 53 -37.94 31.05 27.21
C GLN A 53 -38.83 31.23 28.45
N SER A 54 -39.30 30.13 29.04
CA SER A 54 -40.12 30.17 30.25
C SER A 54 -39.37 30.71 31.47
N ASP A 55 -38.07 30.40 31.58
CA ASP A 55 -37.22 30.87 32.68
C ASP A 55 -36.73 32.30 32.48
N LEU A 56 -36.46 32.73 31.24
CA LEU A 56 -36.18 34.12 30.90
C LEU A 56 -37.37 35.05 31.18
N THR A 57 -38.60 34.57 30.94
CA THR A 57 -39.81 35.35 31.20
C THR A 57 -40.07 35.56 32.69
N LYS A 58 -39.58 34.66 33.56
CA LYS A 58 -39.65 34.81 35.04
C LYS A 58 -38.63 35.81 35.59
N LEU A 59 -37.48 35.99 34.92
CA LEU A 59 -36.41 36.88 35.36
C LEU A 59 -36.65 38.35 34.98
N CYS A 60 -37.49 38.61 33.97
CA CYS A 60 -37.83 39.96 33.52
C CYS A 60 -39.05 40.55 34.27
N MET A 61 -38.81 41.40 35.28
CA MET A 61 -39.87 42.23 35.87
C MET A 61 -40.28 43.34 34.89
N GLY A 62 -41.24 43.06 33.99
CA GLY A 62 -42.03 44.12 33.34
C GLY A 62 -42.43 43.99 31.87
N GLY A 63 -42.04 42.96 31.12
CA GLY A 63 -42.43 42.84 29.71
C GLY A 63 -42.49 41.40 29.20
N LYS A 64 -43.64 40.97 28.64
CA LYS A 64 -43.81 39.66 28.00
C LYS A 64 -43.06 39.61 26.66
N LEU A 65 -42.04 38.76 26.54
CA LEU A 65 -41.38 38.41 25.29
C LEU A 65 -42.26 37.41 24.51
N GLN A 66 -42.78 37.79 23.34
CA GLN A 66 -43.79 37.00 22.61
C GLN A 66 -43.23 36.02 21.57
N ASN A 67 -41.99 36.18 21.07
CA ASN A 67 -41.40 35.30 20.04
C ASN A 67 -40.03 34.68 20.45
N THR A 68 -39.75 33.48 19.92
CA THR A 68 -38.47 32.76 20.09
C THR A 68 -37.27 33.51 19.49
N GLY A 69 -37.50 34.24 18.39
CA GLY A 69 -36.52 35.13 17.77
C GLY A 69 -36.11 36.30 18.69
N ASP A 70 -37.06 36.89 19.42
CA ASP A 70 -36.79 37.99 20.37
C ASP A 70 -36.02 37.48 21.60
N SER A 71 -36.22 36.21 21.97
CA SER A 71 -35.53 35.55 23.08
C SER A 71 -34.04 35.31 22.75
N LEU A 72 -33.77 34.91 21.50
CA LEU A 72 -32.40 34.76 20.98
C LEU A 72 -31.75 36.12 20.72
N GLN A 73 -32.49 37.12 20.24
CA GLN A 73 -31.99 38.49 20.12
C GLN A 73 -31.69 39.13 21.47
N TRP A 74 -32.48 38.82 22.51
CA TRP A 74 -32.20 39.26 23.88
C TRP A 74 -30.89 38.65 24.42
N LEU A 75 -30.59 37.39 24.06
CA LEU A 75 -29.32 36.74 24.35
C LEU A 75 -28.14 37.26 23.49
N SER A 76 -28.39 37.68 22.25
CA SER A 76 -27.34 38.13 21.32
C SER A 76 -26.96 39.61 21.46
N ASN A 77 -27.89 40.47 21.89
CA ASN A 77 -27.67 41.93 21.94
C ASN A 77 -27.01 42.43 23.23
N TYR A 78 -26.73 41.56 24.20
CA TYR A 78 -26.00 41.94 25.40
C TYR A 78 -24.47 41.97 25.17
N ASN A 79 -24.02 42.89 24.31
CA ASN A 79 -22.62 43.28 24.23
C ASN A 79 -22.20 43.97 25.54
N ILE A 80 -21.47 43.25 26.40
CA ILE A 80 -20.39 43.71 27.32
C ILE A 80 -20.61 45.07 28.00
N SER A 81 -21.83 45.37 28.46
CA SER A 81 -22.12 46.60 29.21
C SER A 81 -22.95 46.42 30.48
N CYS A 82 -23.47 45.21 30.76
CA CYS A 82 -23.93 44.81 32.09
C CYS A 82 -23.52 43.38 32.48
N VAL A 83 -22.23 43.04 32.37
CA VAL A 83 -21.67 42.42 33.58
C VAL A 83 -21.60 43.59 34.54
N LYS A 84 -22.43 43.63 35.59
CA LYS A 84 -22.06 44.47 36.72
C LYS A 84 -20.64 44.02 37.04
N PRO A 85 -19.59 44.85 36.88
CA PRO A 85 -18.35 44.51 37.54
C PRO A 85 -18.77 44.24 38.98
N PHE A 86 -18.38 43.10 39.56
CA PHE A 86 -18.38 43.05 41.01
C PHE A 86 -17.65 44.33 41.41
N THR A 87 -18.37 45.26 42.05
CA THR A 87 -17.75 46.46 42.62
C THR A 87 -17.02 46.02 43.87
N THR A 88 -16.19 44.99 43.73
CA THR A 88 -15.19 44.58 44.68
C THR A 88 -14.33 45.83 44.86
N PRO A 89 -14.29 46.42 46.06
CA PRO A 89 -13.45 47.58 46.31
C PRO A 89 -12.01 47.26 45.89
N CYS A 90 -11.31 48.20 45.24
CA CYS A 90 -9.91 48.00 44.81
C CYS A 90 -9.02 47.45 45.94
N ASP A 91 -9.32 47.81 47.19
CA ASP A 91 -8.65 47.31 48.40
C ASP A 91 -8.82 45.81 48.63
N GLN A 92 -10.00 45.24 48.36
CA GLN A 92 -10.24 43.79 48.54
C GLN A 92 -9.58 42.97 47.43
N LEU A 93 -9.61 43.48 46.19
CA LEU A 93 -8.93 42.86 45.06
C LEU A 93 -7.40 42.92 45.23
N THR A 94 -6.84 44.07 45.61
CA THR A 94 -5.41 44.20 45.94
C THR A 94 -5.01 43.30 47.10
N ASN A 95 -5.83 43.18 48.15
CA ASN A 95 -5.55 42.28 49.28
C ASN A 95 -5.59 40.80 48.91
N PHE A 96 -6.51 40.39 48.03
CA PHE A 96 -6.57 39.05 47.46
C PHE A 96 -5.32 38.78 46.60
N LEU A 97 -5.00 39.67 45.66
CA LEU A 97 -3.84 39.54 44.77
C LEU A 97 -2.51 39.55 45.54
N LYS A 98 -2.37 40.38 46.58
CA LYS A 98 -1.18 40.40 47.45
C LYS A 98 -1.04 39.10 48.25
N ALA A 99 -2.15 38.50 48.70
CA ALA A 99 -2.11 37.20 49.39
C ALA A 99 -1.81 36.05 48.43
N LEU A 100 -2.34 36.11 47.21
CA LEU A 100 -2.07 35.14 46.15
C LEU A 100 -0.61 35.24 45.69
N LEU A 101 -0.06 36.45 45.55
CA LEU A 101 1.35 36.68 45.27
C LEU A 101 2.26 36.25 46.42
N HIS A 102 1.86 36.50 47.67
CA HIS A 102 2.61 36.01 48.85
C HIS A 102 2.63 34.48 48.88
N PHE A 103 1.51 33.83 48.59
CA PHE A 103 1.40 32.38 48.52
C PHE A 103 2.31 31.79 47.44
N LEU A 104 2.27 32.34 46.22
CA LEU A 104 3.17 31.97 45.12
C LEU A 104 4.67 32.15 45.43
N LYS A 105 5.02 33.10 46.31
CA LYS A 105 6.41 33.35 46.74
C LYS A 105 6.87 32.51 47.93
N THR A 106 5.95 31.93 48.70
CA THR A 106 6.26 31.24 49.97
C THR A 106 6.13 29.73 49.91
N GLU A 107 5.24 29.19 49.06
CA GLU A 107 5.09 27.74 48.89
C GLU A 107 5.59 27.28 47.52
N GLU A 108 6.57 26.36 47.52
CA GLU A 108 7.08 25.72 46.30
C GLU A 108 6.03 24.79 45.67
N GLY A 109 5.75 24.96 44.37
CA GLY A 109 4.81 24.12 43.61
C GLY A 109 3.34 24.55 43.69
N SER A 110 3.06 25.75 44.22
CA SER A 110 1.70 26.30 44.39
C SER A 110 1.07 26.86 43.10
N GLU A 111 1.85 27.02 42.02
CA GLU A 111 1.47 27.72 40.79
C GLU A 111 0.27 27.09 40.07
N GLU A 112 0.24 25.76 39.99
CA GLU A 112 -0.81 25.02 39.27
C GLU A 112 -2.14 25.05 40.01
N MET A 113 -2.08 25.01 41.34
CA MET A 113 -3.23 25.18 42.21
C MET A 113 -3.83 26.58 42.07
N VAL A 114 -2.97 27.60 42.02
CA VAL A 114 -3.38 28.99 41.84
C VAL A 114 -3.96 29.22 40.44
N LEU A 115 -3.38 28.64 39.38
CA LEU A 115 -3.94 28.70 38.03
C LEU A 115 -5.33 28.07 37.97
N GLN A 116 -5.51 26.90 38.60
CA GLN A 116 -6.80 26.24 38.66
C GLN A 116 -7.82 27.07 39.45
N LEU A 117 -7.42 27.68 40.57
CA LEU A 117 -8.26 28.59 41.34
C LEU A 117 -8.69 29.80 40.51
N LEU A 118 -7.79 30.43 39.76
CA LEU A 118 -8.11 31.60 38.92
C LEU A 118 -9.07 31.22 37.77
N LEU A 119 -8.89 30.05 37.17
CA LEU A 119 -9.80 29.51 36.16
C LEU A 119 -11.17 29.17 36.76
N ASP A 120 -11.20 28.60 37.97
CA ASP A 120 -12.44 28.27 38.67
C ASP A 120 -13.19 29.54 39.10
N LEU A 121 -12.50 30.56 39.61
CA LEU A 121 -13.07 31.88 39.89
C LEU A 121 -13.60 32.57 38.63
N SER A 122 -12.91 32.41 37.51
CA SER A 122 -13.39 32.96 36.23
C SER A 122 -14.58 32.20 35.67
N SER A 123 -14.60 30.86 35.81
CA SER A 123 -15.63 29.99 35.24
C SER A 123 -16.88 29.81 36.10
N GLU A 124 -16.71 29.60 37.40
CA GLU A 124 -17.79 29.36 38.37
C GLU A 124 -18.33 30.68 38.94
N CYS A 125 -17.46 31.67 39.16
CA CYS A 125 -17.84 32.95 39.77
C CYS A 125 -17.94 34.12 38.77
N GLY A 126 -17.60 33.91 37.50
CA GLY A 126 -17.70 34.94 36.44
C GLY A 126 -16.72 36.11 36.60
N VAL A 127 -15.64 35.93 37.35
CA VAL A 127 -14.63 36.97 37.58
C VAL A 127 -13.78 37.18 36.33
N VAL A 128 -13.66 38.43 35.88
CA VAL A 128 -12.85 38.80 34.71
C VAL A 128 -11.56 39.45 35.17
N PHE A 129 -10.43 38.82 34.87
CA PHE A 129 -9.12 39.36 35.17
C PHE A 129 -8.58 40.24 34.01
N PRO A 130 -7.79 41.31 34.29
CA PRO A 130 -7.24 42.19 33.26
C PRO A 130 -6.26 41.48 32.30
N LEU A 131 -6.43 41.67 30.99
CA LEU A 131 -5.59 41.05 29.94
C LEU A 131 -4.45 41.96 29.45
N ASN A 132 -4.64 43.28 29.45
CA ASN A 132 -3.65 44.22 28.90
C ASN A 132 -2.57 44.59 29.93
N SER A 133 -1.30 44.53 29.54
CA SER A 133 -0.16 45.06 30.32
C SER A 133 -0.10 46.58 30.25
N CYS A 134 0.42 47.24 31.28
CA CYS A 134 0.61 48.70 31.35
C CYS A 134 1.66 49.29 30.36
N GLY A 135 2.11 48.53 29.35
CA GLY A 135 3.35 48.81 28.60
C GLY A 135 3.24 49.42 27.19
N ALA A 136 2.06 49.67 26.61
CA ALA A 136 1.95 50.20 25.25
C ALA A 136 1.16 51.52 25.16
N SER A 137 1.90 52.63 25.08
CA SER A 137 1.54 53.98 24.62
C SER A 137 0.15 54.53 24.97
N PHE A 138 0.12 55.42 25.97
CA PHE A 138 -0.95 56.40 26.13
C PHE A 138 -0.94 57.39 24.95
N HIS A 139 -1.80 57.20 23.96
CA HIS A 139 -2.35 58.33 23.21
C HIS A 139 -3.57 58.84 23.98
N VAL A 140 -3.33 59.85 24.81
CA VAL A 140 -4.39 60.71 25.36
C VAL A 140 -5.03 61.45 24.17
N PRO A 141 -6.35 61.33 23.91
CA PRO A 141 -7.04 62.35 23.16
C PRO A 141 -7.16 63.58 24.07
N SER A 142 -6.73 64.72 23.54
CA SER A 142 -6.72 66.01 24.22
C SER A 142 -8.08 66.43 24.79
N SER A 143 -7.97 66.97 26.01
CA SER A 143 -8.62 68.16 26.59
C SER A 143 -10.03 68.10 27.21
N THR A 144 -10.06 68.70 28.41
CA THR A 144 -11.15 69.37 29.15
C THR A 144 -12.01 68.55 30.11
N SER A 145 -11.52 68.37 31.34
CA SER A 145 -12.34 68.44 32.56
C SER A 145 -11.43 68.68 33.77
N VAL A 146 -11.65 69.77 34.51
CA VAL A 146 -10.80 70.23 35.65
C VAL A 146 -11.24 69.58 36.99
N HIS A 147 -12.07 68.53 36.97
CA HIS A 147 -12.61 67.92 38.20
C HIS A 147 -12.58 66.39 38.29
N ALA A 148 -11.73 65.70 37.51
CA ALA A 148 -11.49 64.27 37.76
C ALA A 148 -10.32 64.10 38.74
N VAL A 149 -10.59 63.59 39.94
CA VAL A 149 -9.56 63.10 40.87
C VAL A 149 -8.93 61.85 40.23
N ASP A 150 -7.62 61.88 40.01
CA ASP A 150 -6.87 60.70 39.58
C ASP A 150 -6.92 59.63 40.68
N PHE A 151 -7.59 58.51 40.40
CA PHE A 151 -7.64 57.34 41.30
C PHE A 151 -6.32 56.55 41.24
N ASN A 152 -5.34 56.91 42.08
CA ASN A 152 -4.07 56.19 42.24
C ASN A 152 -4.22 54.72 42.69
N ASP A 153 -5.32 54.33 43.34
CA ASP A 153 -5.52 52.97 43.90
C ASP A 153 -5.70 51.87 42.82
N SER A 154 -6.06 52.26 41.59
CA SER A 154 -6.20 51.33 40.46
C SER A 154 -4.85 50.87 39.88
N LEU A 155 -3.80 51.67 40.06
CA LEU A 155 -2.45 51.40 39.57
C LEU A 155 -1.74 50.31 40.41
N ASP A 156 -2.00 50.28 41.72
CA ASP A 156 -1.46 49.29 42.66
C ASP A 156 -2.07 47.89 42.47
N ALA A 157 -3.34 47.79 42.08
CA ALA A 157 -4.00 46.51 41.79
C ALA A 157 -3.45 45.85 40.52
N LEU A 158 -3.24 46.66 39.47
CA LEU A 158 -2.73 46.21 38.18
C LEU A 158 -1.25 45.78 38.25
N SER A 159 -0.43 46.49 39.03
CA SER A 159 0.98 46.11 39.22
C SER A 159 1.15 44.79 39.99
N VAL A 160 0.36 44.55 41.05
CA VAL A 160 0.37 43.28 41.77
C VAL A 160 -0.17 42.13 40.90
N TRP A 161 -1.18 42.40 40.06
CA TRP A 161 -1.64 41.43 39.06
C TRP A 161 -0.55 41.10 38.03
N ASP A 162 0.20 42.10 37.56
CA ASP A 162 1.32 41.90 36.65
C ASP A 162 2.40 40.99 37.25
N ASP A 163 2.71 41.14 38.54
CA ASP A 163 3.63 40.27 39.27
C ASP A 163 3.12 38.82 39.38
N VAL A 164 1.83 38.62 39.67
CA VAL A 164 1.19 37.29 39.69
C VAL A 164 1.24 36.65 38.31
N ARG A 165 0.85 37.38 37.25
CA ARG A 165 0.91 36.90 35.86
C ARG A 165 2.32 36.52 35.46
N LEU A 166 3.32 37.32 35.86
CA LEU A 166 4.72 37.07 35.54
C LEU A 166 5.23 35.77 36.19
N HIS A 167 4.87 35.53 37.47
CA HIS A 167 5.26 34.31 38.20
C HIS A 167 4.65 33.07 37.55
N LEU A 168 3.33 33.09 37.29
CA LEU A 168 2.63 31.98 36.63
C LEU A 168 3.12 31.76 35.19
N ARG A 169 3.44 32.84 34.45
CA ARG A 169 4.03 32.73 33.11
C ARG A 169 5.37 32.02 33.12
N ARG A 170 6.25 32.33 34.07
CA ARG A 170 7.57 31.67 34.19
C ARG A 170 7.39 30.18 34.39
N PHE A 171 6.54 29.77 35.33
CA PHE A 171 6.21 28.38 35.57
C PHE A 171 5.66 27.65 34.33
N LEU A 172 4.69 28.24 33.62
CA LEU A 172 4.11 27.65 32.41
C LEU A 172 5.12 27.55 31.26
N VAL A 173 5.98 28.57 31.11
CA VAL A 173 7.04 28.57 30.11
C VAL A 173 8.11 27.52 30.43
N ASP A 174 8.49 27.34 31.69
CA ASP A 174 9.45 26.33 32.12
C ASP A 174 8.89 24.92 31.93
N LYS A 175 7.60 24.71 32.21
CA LYS A 175 6.89 23.45 31.88
C LYS A 175 6.87 23.15 30.38
N LEU A 176 6.56 24.13 29.54
CA LEU A 176 6.56 23.96 28.07
C LEU A 176 7.96 23.66 27.52
N GLN A 177 9.03 24.19 28.14
CA GLN A 177 10.40 23.88 27.76
C GLN A 177 10.81 22.45 28.13
N ASN A 178 10.39 21.95 29.30
CA ASN A 178 10.77 20.62 29.80
C ASN A 178 9.98 19.46 29.16
N CYS A 179 8.84 19.71 28.51
CA CYS A 179 8.00 18.65 27.91
C CYS A 179 8.51 18.05 26.60
N GLN A 180 9.71 18.45 26.16
CA GLN A 180 10.32 18.02 24.90
C GLN A 180 11.07 16.67 25.02
N GLU A 181 11.24 16.14 26.24
CA GLU A 181 12.01 14.90 26.50
C GLU A 181 11.14 13.62 26.60
N ILE A 182 9.82 13.73 26.56
CA ILE A 182 8.89 12.61 26.83
C ILE A 182 8.36 11.99 25.53
N ASN A 183 8.60 10.69 25.35
CA ASN A 183 8.39 9.95 24.08
C ASN A 183 6.92 9.63 23.71
N ASP A 184 5.93 9.88 24.58
CA ASP A 184 4.52 9.55 24.31
C ASP A 184 3.76 10.69 23.60
N VAL A 185 3.19 10.39 22.43
CA VAL A 185 2.66 11.40 21.49
C VAL A 185 1.32 12.01 21.92
N LEU A 186 0.37 11.20 22.42
CA LEU A 186 -1.00 11.67 22.70
C LEU A 186 -1.12 12.49 24.00
N PRO A 187 -0.52 12.07 25.14
CA PRO A 187 -0.55 12.85 26.38
C PRO A 187 0.15 14.22 26.23
N ASN A 188 1.20 14.28 25.40
CA ASN A 188 1.98 15.48 25.19
C ASN A 188 1.22 16.54 24.37
N ILE A 189 0.36 16.13 23.42
CA ILE A 189 -0.52 17.07 22.68
C ILE A 189 -1.52 17.72 23.64
N GLN A 190 -2.17 16.93 24.48
CA GLN A 190 -3.15 17.43 25.46
C GLN A 190 -2.48 18.35 26.48
N PHE A 191 -1.30 17.96 26.98
CA PHE A 191 -0.52 18.77 27.90
C PHE A 191 -0.12 20.13 27.28
N LYS A 192 0.43 20.13 26.06
CA LYS A 192 0.80 21.37 25.34
C LYS A 192 -0.42 22.27 25.10
N ALA A 193 -1.55 21.68 24.68
CA ALA A 193 -2.79 22.42 24.47
C ALA A 193 -3.29 23.07 25.77
N GLN A 194 -3.25 22.34 26.89
CA GLN A 194 -3.63 22.85 28.21
C GLN A 194 -2.73 23.99 28.69
N CYS A 195 -1.40 23.84 28.59
CA CYS A 195 -0.48 24.92 28.96
C CYS A 195 -0.65 26.17 28.09
N LEU A 196 -0.87 26.00 26.78
CA LEU A 196 -1.15 27.11 25.87
C LEU A 196 -2.48 27.79 26.20
N GLN A 197 -3.52 27.01 26.53
CA GLN A 197 -4.81 27.54 26.96
C GLN A 197 -4.69 28.36 28.26
N GLN A 198 -3.90 27.88 29.23
CA GLN A 198 -3.61 28.61 30.48
C GLN A 198 -2.81 29.90 30.21
N LEU A 199 -1.89 29.90 29.25
CA LEU A 199 -1.19 31.12 28.83
C LEU A 199 -2.12 32.12 28.14
N LEU A 200 -3.05 31.64 27.29
CA LEU A 200 -4.07 32.46 26.63
C LEU A 200 -5.09 33.07 27.61
N PHE A 201 -5.23 32.49 28.80
CA PHE A 201 -6.00 33.09 29.90
C PHE A 201 -5.28 34.29 30.54
N LEU A 202 -3.94 34.25 30.61
CA LEU A 202 -3.13 35.30 31.27
C LEU A 202 -2.69 36.44 30.33
N TYR A 203 -2.50 36.13 29.04
CA TYR A 203 -1.92 37.03 28.04
C TYR A 203 -2.68 36.98 26.71
N PRO A 204 -2.61 38.06 25.90
CA PRO A 204 -3.23 38.08 24.58
C PRO A 204 -2.61 37.04 23.63
N GLU A 205 -3.44 36.54 22.71
CA GLU A 205 -3.08 35.49 21.73
C GLU A 205 -1.78 35.78 20.96
N SER A 206 -1.55 37.02 20.54
CA SER A 206 -0.35 37.42 19.81
C SER A 206 0.94 37.29 20.65
N GLU A 207 0.88 37.59 21.94
CA GLU A 207 2.04 37.49 22.84
C GLU A 207 2.33 36.02 23.17
N VAL A 208 1.29 35.21 23.37
CA VAL A 208 1.44 33.77 23.63
C VAL A 208 2.03 33.05 22.41
N LEU A 209 1.52 33.32 21.20
CA LEU A 209 2.02 32.70 19.98
C LEU A 209 3.47 33.11 19.67
N THR A 210 3.81 34.40 19.82
CA THR A 210 5.21 34.85 19.61
C THR A 210 6.16 34.27 20.65
N LYS A 211 5.73 34.16 21.92
CA LYS A 211 6.56 33.53 22.96
C LYS A 211 6.72 32.03 22.72
N TYR A 212 5.64 31.32 22.37
CA TYR A 212 5.70 29.89 22.06
C TYR A 212 6.56 29.62 20.83
N GLN A 213 6.43 30.45 19.80
CA GLN A 213 7.28 30.42 18.61
C GLN A 213 8.76 30.56 19.01
N SER A 214 9.10 31.50 19.91
CA SER A 214 10.49 31.66 20.37
C SER A 214 11.02 30.45 21.14
N ILE A 215 10.17 29.72 21.87
CA ILE A 215 10.53 28.49 22.58
C ILE A 215 10.82 27.37 21.56
N GLN A 216 9.92 27.20 20.58
CA GLN A 216 10.10 26.18 19.55
C GLN A 216 11.30 26.47 18.63
N CYS A 217 11.52 27.72 18.23
CA CYS A 217 12.70 28.10 17.48
C CYS A 217 13.99 27.75 18.23
N LYS A 218 14.07 28.04 19.54
CA LYS A 218 15.23 27.67 20.37
C LYS A 218 15.43 26.17 20.49
N SER A 219 14.35 25.40 20.62
CA SER A 219 14.41 23.94 20.68
C SER A 219 14.99 23.33 19.39
N ILE A 220 14.49 23.77 18.24
CA ILE A 220 14.98 23.35 16.92
C ILE A 220 16.46 23.72 16.75
N GLN A 221 16.86 24.92 17.17
CA GLN A 221 18.26 25.34 17.15
C GLN A 221 19.15 24.49 18.06
N ASN A 222 18.67 24.10 19.25
CA ASN A 222 19.41 23.22 20.15
C ASN A 222 19.53 21.80 19.57
N MET A 223 18.47 21.26 18.96
CA MET A 223 18.53 19.96 18.27
C MET A 223 19.50 19.99 17.09
N LEU A 224 19.50 21.07 16.30
CA LEU A 224 20.45 21.26 15.19
C LEU A 224 21.88 21.36 15.70
N LYS A 225 22.12 22.12 16.77
CA LYS A 225 23.46 22.21 17.38
C LYS A 225 23.94 20.85 17.89
N ASN A 226 23.09 20.09 18.58
CA ASN A 226 23.46 18.80 19.14
C ASN A 226 23.71 17.73 18.06
N ASN A 227 22.93 17.71 16.98
CA ASN A 227 23.00 16.67 15.95
C ASN A 227 23.91 17.01 14.76
N VAL A 228 24.12 18.30 14.45
CA VAL A 228 24.87 18.76 13.26
C VAL A 228 26.19 19.46 13.64
N LEU A 229 26.23 20.21 14.75
CA LEU A 229 27.37 21.00 15.21
C LEU A 229 27.95 20.44 16.52
N THR A 230 28.43 19.19 16.51
CA THR A 230 29.28 18.69 17.61
C THR A 230 30.50 19.60 17.72
N ASN A 231 30.99 19.90 18.95
CA ASN A 231 32.08 20.84 19.32
C ASN A 231 33.45 20.70 18.60
N THR A 232 33.55 20.00 17.46
CA THR A 232 34.71 19.90 16.59
C THR A 232 34.70 21.00 15.52
N ASP A 233 35.82 21.71 15.36
CA ASP A 233 35.97 22.85 14.42
C ASP A 233 35.79 22.50 12.92
N GLU A 234 35.70 21.21 12.56
CA GLU A 234 35.52 20.76 11.17
C GLU A 234 34.10 20.21 10.88
N ILE A 235 33.32 21.02 10.17
CA ILE A 235 32.00 20.67 9.61
C ILE A 235 32.25 20.00 8.24
N SER A 236 31.58 18.89 7.98
CA SER A 236 31.69 18.17 6.69
C SER A 236 30.30 17.87 6.14
N PHE A 237 30.17 17.76 4.81
CA PHE A 237 28.89 17.47 4.16
C PHE A 237 28.27 16.15 4.67
N ASP A 238 29.08 15.13 4.95
CA ASP A 238 28.61 13.86 5.53
C ASP A 238 27.98 14.05 6.91
N LYS A 239 28.66 14.75 7.82
CA LYS A 239 28.15 15.01 9.17
C LYS A 239 26.84 15.79 9.13
N VAL A 240 26.72 16.74 8.19
CA VAL A 240 25.49 17.51 8.00
C VAL A 240 24.35 16.61 7.53
N ALA A 241 24.57 15.79 6.49
CA ALA A 241 23.54 14.89 5.99
C ALA A 241 23.05 13.89 7.06
N HIS A 242 23.97 13.25 7.80
CA HIS A 242 23.62 12.34 8.89
C HIS A 242 22.93 13.06 10.07
N GLY A 243 23.35 14.28 10.40
CA GLY A 243 22.72 15.09 11.44
C GLY A 243 21.26 15.42 11.11
N PHE A 244 20.96 15.77 9.85
CA PHE A 244 19.59 15.96 9.39
C PHE A 244 18.79 14.66 9.31
N GLU A 245 19.41 13.54 8.92
CA GLU A 245 18.78 12.22 8.89
C GLU A 245 18.26 11.80 10.27
N ASN A 246 19.05 12.05 11.32
CA ASN A 246 18.66 11.77 12.70
C ASN A 246 17.64 12.78 13.27
N MET A 247 17.71 14.05 12.85
CA MET A 247 16.87 15.13 13.37
C MET A 247 15.44 15.09 12.83
N ILE A 248 15.26 14.81 11.53
CA ILE A 248 13.97 14.98 10.85
C ILE A 248 12.84 14.14 11.43
N PRO A 249 13.03 12.87 11.83
CA PRO A 249 11.98 12.11 12.50
C PRO A 249 11.49 12.80 13.79
N ALA A 250 12.39 13.22 14.66
CA ALA A 250 12.05 13.92 15.91
C ALA A 250 11.34 15.25 15.62
N MET A 251 11.86 16.02 14.67
CA MET A 251 11.24 17.27 14.25
C MET A 251 9.82 17.07 13.66
N CYS A 252 9.62 16.05 12.83
CA CYS A 252 8.29 15.72 12.29
C CYS A 252 7.31 15.34 13.40
N THR A 253 7.77 14.69 14.47
CA THR A 253 6.92 14.41 15.64
C THR A 253 6.56 15.68 16.41
N MET A 254 7.50 16.60 16.60
CA MET A 254 7.23 17.91 17.24
C MET A 254 6.27 18.75 16.40
N LEU A 255 6.49 18.83 15.09
CA LEU A 255 5.62 19.54 14.15
C LEU A 255 4.20 18.95 14.17
N ARG A 256 4.07 17.62 14.16
CA ARG A 256 2.76 16.96 14.31
C ARG A 256 2.08 17.37 15.62
N GLN A 257 2.79 17.29 16.76
CA GLN A 257 2.22 17.64 18.06
C GLN A 257 1.76 19.10 18.11
N ASP A 258 2.58 20.02 17.59
CA ASP A 258 2.29 21.45 17.62
C ASP A 258 1.17 21.83 16.65
N MET A 259 1.08 21.20 15.48
CA MET A 259 -0.05 21.38 14.56
C MET A 259 -1.36 20.95 15.21
N TYR A 260 -1.41 19.77 15.84
CA TYR A 260 -2.62 19.32 16.55
C TYR A 260 -2.96 20.22 17.75
N ALA A 261 -1.97 20.58 18.58
CA ALA A 261 -2.21 21.44 19.74
C ALA A 261 -2.71 22.84 19.33
N LEU A 262 -2.10 23.46 18.32
CA LEU A 262 -2.47 24.81 17.87
C LEU A 262 -3.78 24.82 17.07
N HIS A 263 -4.05 23.78 16.27
CA HIS A 263 -5.31 23.65 15.53
C HIS A 263 -6.53 23.65 16.48
N THR A 264 -6.39 23.14 17.71
CA THR A 264 -7.47 23.19 18.71
C THR A 264 -7.72 24.58 19.32
N LEU A 265 -6.78 25.52 19.18
CA LEU A 265 -6.78 26.80 19.90
C LEU A 265 -6.86 28.02 18.98
N VAL A 266 -6.33 27.94 17.75
CA VAL A 266 -6.03 29.09 16.89
C VAL A 266 -6.52 28.84 15.47
N GLU A 267 -6.81 29.90 14.71
CA GLU A 267 -7.27 29.82 13.32
C GLU A 267 -6.23 29.19 12.38
N ASP A 268 -6.67 28.39 11.41
CA ASP A 268 -5.79 27.62 10.51
C ASP A 268 -4.74 28.47 9.79
N SER A 269 -5.11 29.68 9.36
CA SER A 269 -4.19 30.64 8.72
C SER A 269 -3.04 31.06 9.64
N LYS A 270 -3.31 31.21 10.95
CA LYS A 270 -2.33 31.55 11.97
C LYS A 270 -1.51 30.33 12.39
N VAL A 271 -2.09 29.13 12.38
CA VAL A 271 -1.35 27.87 12.58
C VAL A 271 -0.33 27.67 11.46
N LEU A 272 -0.75 27.82 10.20
CA LEU A 272 0.15 27.74 9.04
C LEU A 272 1.25 28.82 9.10
N LYS A 273 0.90 30.06 9.49
CA LYS A 273 1.89 31.13 9.72
C LYS A 273 2.87 30.78 10.86
N PHE A 274 2.38 30.19 11.95
CA PHE A 274 3.22 29.72 13.05
C PHE A 274 4.19 28.64 12.57
N ILE A 275 3.73 27.63 11.84
CA ILE A 275 4.58 26.53 11.34
C ILE A 275 5.63 27.06 10.35
N ASN A 276 5.23 27.94 9.43
CA ASN A 276 6.16 28.59 8.50
C ASN A 276 7.27 29.32 9.26
N ASN A 277 6.93 30.09 10.29
CA ASN A 277 7.92 30.90 11.01
C ASN A 277 8.75 30.10 12.04
N ALA A 278 8.12 29.18 12.77
CA ALA A 278 8.77 28.44 13.86
C ALA A 278 9.72 27.35 13.31
N TYR A 279 9.26 26.63 12.27
CA TYR A 279 9.96 25.47 11.72
C TYR A 279 10.63 25.80 10.38
N LEU A 280 9.86 26.11 9.34
CA LEU A 280 10.40 26.19 7.97
C LEU A 280 11.43 27.31 7.79
N GLN A 281 11.14 28.50 8.30
CA GLN A 281 12.05 29.64 8.24
C GLN A 281 13.31 29.37 9.06
N ASN A 282 13.16 28.86 10.29
CA ASN A 282 14.29 28.56 11.17
C ASN A 282 15.22 27.47 10.58
N ILE A 283 14.66 26.43 9.97
CA ILE A 283 15.43 25.41 9.25
C ILE A 283 16.15 26.03 8.06
N THR A 284 15.48 26.89 7.30
CA THR A 284 16.06 27.57 6.14
C THR A 284 17.22 28.47 6.56
N ASP A 285 17.06 29.25 7.64
CA ASP A 285 18.07 30.15 8.18
C ASP A 285 19.28 29.40 8.73
N GLU A 286 19.06 28.32 9.49
CA GLU A 286 20.16 27.49 9.99
C GLU A 286 20.87 26.73 8.86
N LEU A 287 20.13 26.25 7.86
CA LEU A 287 20.71 25.63 6.67
C LEU A 287 21.54 26.64 5.87
N ASN A 288 21.07 27.88 5.72
CA ASN A 288 21.86 28.98 5.12
C ASN A 288 23.20 29.14 5.85
N LEU A 289 23.18 29.25 7.19
CA LEU A 289 24.38 29.43 8.01
C LEU A 289 25.36 28.23 7.89
N ILE A 290 24.84 27.00 7.89
CA ILE A 290 25.66 25.78 7.75
C ILE A 290 26.31 25.73 6.35
N ILE A 291 25.55 26.01 5.30
CA ILE A 291 26.05 26.01 3.92
C ILE A 291 27.07 27.13 3.70
N GLU A 292 26.84 28.33 4.22
CA GLU A 292 27.83 29.42 4.17
C GLU A 292 29.15 29.03 4.85
N LYS A 293 29.09 28.42 6.05
CA LYS A 293 30.29 27.91 6.74
C LYS A 293 31.02 26.84 5.93
N LEU A 294 30.30 25.92 5.30
CA LEU A 294 30.89 24.89 4.43
C LEU A 294 31.57 25.53 3.19
N CYS A 295 30.93 26.52 2.58
CA CYS A 295 31.51 27.29 1.47
C CYS A 295 32.79 28.02 1.89
N GLU A 296 32.80 28.68 3.04
CA GLU A 296 34.00 29.35 3.57
C GLU A 296 35.14 28.38 3.86
N GLN A 297 34.85 27.23 4.48
CA GLN A 297 35.84 26.19 4.75
C GLN A 297 36.43 25.63 3.45
N GLN A 298 35.64 25.48 2.40
CA GLN A 298 36.16 25.05 1.09
C GLN A 298 37.00 26.11 0.40
N LEU A 299 36.61 27.39 0.47
CA LEU A 299 37.44 28.47 -0.06
C LEU A 299 38.81 28.53 0.66
N ARG A 300 38.85 28.27 1.97
CA ARG A 300 40.10 28.17 2.75
C ARG A 300 40.96 26.96 2.34
N LYS A 301 40.34 25.78 2.13
CA LYS A 301 41.07 24.58 1.67
C LYS A 301 41.65 24.76 0.26
N ASN A 302 40.88 25.37 -0.66
CA ASN A 302 41.33 25.64 -2.02
C ASN A 302 42.48 26.66 -2.08
N THR A 303 42.43 27.73 -1.27
CA THR A 303 43.53 28.72 -1.17
C THR A 303 44.80 28.15 -0.55
N GLN A 304 44.68 27.25 0.45
CA GLN A 304 45.83 26.55 1.02
C GLN A 304 46.47 25.56 0.04
N ASN A 305 45.68 24.83 -0.75
CA ASN A 305 46.19 23.93 -1.80
C ASN A 305 46.88 24.71 -2.92
N LEU A 306 46.30 25.85 -3.35
CA LEU A 306 46.91 26.72 -4.37
C LEU A 306 48.26 27.31 -3.90
N MET A 307 48.37 27.68 -2.61
CA MET A 307 49.63 28.11 -1.98
C MET A 307 50.68 27.00 -1.86
N LYS A 308 50.26 25.73 -1.76
CA LYS A 308 51.19 24.58 -1.74
C LYS A 308 51.71 24.26 -3.14
N THR A 309 50.87 24.33 -4.17
CA THR A 309 51.28 24.15 -5.58
C THR A 309 52.12 25.31 -6.12
N SER A 310 51.89 26.56 -5.67
CA SER A 310 52.73 27.70 -6.07
C SER A 310 54.12 27.68 -5.43
N LYS A 311 54.26 27.11 -4.23
CA LYS A 311 55.58 26.88 -3.60
C LYS A 311 56.41 25.80 -4.31
N SER A 312 55.80 24.84 -5.01
CA SER A 312 56.53 23.86 -5.83
C SER A 312 56.94 24.38 -7.21
N LEU A 313 56.33 25.45 -7.72
CA LEU A 313 56.66 26.05 -9.03
C LEU A 313 57.73 27.15 -8.95
N ASN A 314 57.96 27.75 -7.78
CA ASN A 314 58.96 28.82 -7.58
C ASN A 314 60.43 28.35 -7.51
N LYS A 315 60.76 27.16 -8.05
CA LYS A 315 62.16 26.71 -8.25
C LYS A 315 62.64 26.72 -9.70
N GLN A 316 61.85 27.21 -10.66
CA GLN A 316 62.33 27.41 -12.03
C GLN A 316 62.02 28.81 -12.58
N LYS A 317 63.12 29.57 -12.72
CA LYS A 317 63.38 30.77 -13.55
C LYS A 317 62.83 32.11 -13.08
N GLY A 318 63.78 33.01 -12.86
CA GLY A 318 63.56 34.45 -12.66
C GLY A 318 63.48 35.24 -13.96
N ALA A 319 63.43 36.56 -13.75
CA ALA A 319 63.34 37.69 -14.68
C ALA A 319 61.93 38.27 -14.92
N VAL A 320 61.67 39.36 -14.17
CA VAL A 320 61.10 40.66 -14.59
C VAL A 320 59.92 40.64 -15.59
N HIS A 321 58.72 40.97 -15.10
CA HIS A 321 58.07 42.26 -15.39
C HIS A 321 56.81 42.44 -14.53
N SER A 322 56.63 43.65 -14.02
CA SER A 322 55.46 44.08 -13.24
C SER A 322 54.24 44.20 -14.14
N VAL A 323 53.13 43.56 -13.75
CA VAL A 323 51.79 43.97 -14.20
C VAL A 323 50.90 44.05 -12.98
N VAL A 324 50.34 45.23 -12.81
CA VAL A 324 49.33 45.65 -11.84
C VAL A 324 48.21 44.60 -11.74
N PRO A 325 47.78 44.17 -10.53
CA PRO A 325 46.52 43.43 -10.42
C PRO A 325 45.40 44.45 -10.63
N GLN A 326 44.87 44.49 -11.84
CA GLN A 326 43.64 45.18 -12.16
C GLN A 326 42.50 44.50 -11.37
N GLU A 327 41.67 45.31 -10.70
CA GLU A 327 40.51 44.87 -9.95
C GLU A 327 39.56 44.06 -10.84
N GLU A 328 39.63 42.73 -10.76
CA GLU A 328 38.60 41.85 -11.30
C GLU A 328 37.36 41.96 -10.41
N THR A 329 36.30 42.48 -11.02
CA THR A 329 34.94 42.56 -10.52
C THR A 329 34.46 41.24 -9.88
N LYS A 330 33.74 41.38 -8.75
CA LYS A 330 33.22 40.37 -7.81
C LYS A 330 32.29 39.25 -8.35
N ARG A 331 32.51 38.70 -9.55
CA ARG A 331 31.79 37.49 -10.04
C ARG A 331 32.73 36.28 -10.09
N GLY A 332 32.51 35.34 -9.17
CA GLY A 332 32.92 33.95 -9.32
C GLY A 332 34.30 33.57 -8.76
N ARG A 333 34.46 33.56 -7.43
CA ARG A 333 35.46 32.67 -6.81
C ARG A 333 34.94 31.24 -6.97
N ASN A 334 35.43 30.51 -7.96
CA ASN A 334 34.93 29.17 -8.29
C ASN A 334 35.15 28.19 -7.12
N LEU A 335 34.06 27.86 -6.42
CA LEU A 335 34.01 26.72 -5.51
C LEU A 335 34.11 25.45 -6.34
N CYS A 336 35.07 24.57 -6.03
CA CYS A 336 35.20 23.27 -6.66
C CYS A 336 34.76 22.19 -5.66
N LEU A 337 33.66 21.51 -5.97
CA LEU A 337 33.18 20.36 -5.19
C LEU A 337 33.82 19.07 -5.73
N ASN A 338 34.04 18.09 -4.87
CA ASN A 338 34.44 16.75 -5.29
C ASN A 338 33.23 15.81 -5.42
N ALA A 339 33.40 14.67 -6.11
CA ALA A 339 32.31 13.73 -6.35
C ALA A 339 31.68 13.18 -5.05
N HIS A 340 32.49 12.96 -4.01
CA HIS A 340 31.99 12.52 -2.70
C HIS A 340 31.06 13.56 -2.07
N GLN A 341 31.46 14.83 -2.04
CA GLN A 341 30.64 15.94 -1.54
C GLN A 341 29.35 16.10 -2.34
N LEU A 342 29.38 15.87 -3.64
CA LEU A 342 28.18 15.88 -4.48
C LEU A 342 27.20 14.76 -4.07
N ARG A 343 27.69 13.56 -3.75
CA ARG A 343 26.84 12.48 -3.21
C ARG A 343 26.27 12.84 -1.83
N CYS A 344 27.07 13.42 -0.94
CA CYS A 344 26.58 13.90 0.35
C CYS A 344 25.47 14.96 0.19
N LEU A 345 25.65 15.88 -0.76
CA LEU A 345 24.65 16.88 -1.10
C LEU A 345 23.38 16.24 -1.66
N SER A 346 23.50 15.28 -2.58
CA SER A 346 22.34 14.53 -3.10
C SER A 346 21.60 13.78 -2.00
N HIS A 347 22.32 13.14 -1.06
CA HIS A 347 21.73 12.49 0.11
C HIS A 347 20.99 13.50 1.00
N LEU A 348 21.60 14.66 1.27
CA LEU A 348 20.94 15.75 2.00
C LEU A 348 19.66 16.22 1.28
N MET A 349 19.68 16.40 -0.05
CA MET A 349 18.51 16.77 -0.83
C MET A 349 17.39 15.72 -0.74
N LYS A 350 17.75 14.43 -0.82
CA LYS A 350 16.80 13.32 -0.65
C LYS A 350 16.09 13.39 0.70
N ILE A 351 16.86 13.66 1.76
CA ILE A 351 16.36 13.80 3.13
C ILE A 351 15.42 15.02 3.24
N LEU A 352 15.78 16.18 2.67
CA LEU A 352 14.96 17.39 2.69
C LEU A 352 13.68 17.25 1.85
N LEU A 353 13.74 16.58 0.70
CA LEU A 353 12.56 16.25 -0.11
C LEU A 353 11.61 15.31 0.63
N HIS A 354 12.15 14.33 1.36
CA HIS A 354 11.33 13.43 2.19
C HIS A 354 10.60 14.20 3.30
N MET A 355 11.29 15.15 3.94
CA MET A 355 10.69 16.04 4.94
C MET A 355 9.58 16.90 4.33
N GLU A 356 9.81 17.52 3.18
CA GLU A 356 8.79 18.33 2.48
C GLU A 356 7.54 17.51 2.15
N LYS A 357 7.72 16.29 1.63
CA LYS A 357 6.62 15.36 1.35
C LYS A 357 5.85 14.99 2.62
N ARG A 358 6.55 14.57 3.68
CA ARG A 358 5.94 14.25 4.99
C ARG A 358 5.18 15.42 5.58
N MET A 359 5.70 16.65 5.48
CA MET A 359 5.01 17.84 5.99
C MET A 359 3.72 18.13 5.20
N LYS A 360 3.73 17.98 3.87
CA LYS A 360 2.53 18.12 3.05
C LYS A 360 1.49 17.05 3.40
N GLU A 361 1.92 15.81 3.59
CA GLU A 361 1.06 14.70 4.06
C GLU A 361 0.46 15.01 5.45
N LEU A 362 1.27 15.47 6.41
CA LEU A 362 0.80 15.83 7.75
C LEU A 362 -0.17 17.02 7.74
N ALA A 363 0.09 18.03 6.92
CA ALA A 363 -0.83 19.15 6.76
C ALA A 363 -2.15 18.68 6.14
N SER A 364 -2.09 17.80 5.14
CA SER A 364 -3.28 17.21 4.54
C SER A 364 -4.07 16.38 5.58
N GLU A 365 -3.39 15.61 6.43
CA GLU A 365 -4.00 14.83 7.52
C GLU A 365 -4.72 15.72 8.55
N VAL A 366 -4.11 16.84 8.95
CA VAL A 366 -4.68 17.76 9.96
C VAL A 366 -5.79 18.62 9.40
N PHE A 367 -5.66 19.14 8.17
CA PHE A 367 -6.58 20.12 7.61
C PHE A 367 -7.68 19.54 6.70
N LEU A 368 -7.51 18.34 6.12
CA LEU A 368 -8.59 17.64 5.37
C LEU A 368 -9.38 16.67 6.26
N GLY A 369 -8.90 16.37 7.46
CA GLY A 369 -9.64 15.63 8.48
C GLY A 369 -10.67 16.53 9.20
N ASN A 370 -11.95 16.35 8.85
CA ASN A 370 -13.15 16.93 9.50
C ASN A 370 -13.47 18.43 9.23
N PRO A 371 -14.26 18.73 8.18
CA PRO A 371 -14.88 20.05 8.01
C PRO A 371 -15.96 20.41 9.04
N SER A 372 -16.26 19.55 10.03
CA SER A 372 -17.34 19.76 11.02
C SER A 372 -16.87 20.28 12.39
N THR A 373 -15.56 20.45 12.62
CA THR A 373 -15.00 20.99 13.88
C THR A 373 -14.88 22.52 13.92
N GLN A 374 -15.85 23.25 13.36
CA GLN A 374 -16.01 24.69 13.66
C GLN A 374 -16.86 24.93 14.92
N HIS A 375 -16.88 24.00 15.88
CA HIS A 375 -17.48 24.27 17.20
C HIS A 375 -16.50 25.02 18.09
N GLY A 376 -16.67 26.35 18.10
CA GLY A 376 -16.24 27.25 19.18
C GLY A 376 -14.74 27.34 19.41
N ARG A 377 -14.05 28.19 18.61
CA ARG A 377 -12.73 28.73 18.97
C ARG A 377 -12.83 29.45 20.32
N ASN A 378 -12.60 28.72 21.40
CA ASN A 378 -12.65 29.22 22.77
C ASN A 378 -11.32 29.90 23.13
N VAL A 379 -11.05 31.04 22.49
CA VAL A 379 -10.05 32.00 22.96
C VAL A 379 -10.73 33.34 23.20
N ARG A 380 -11.52 33.35 24.27
CA ARG A 380 -11.72 34.50 25.18
C ARG A 380 -12.34 33.93 26.44
N GLY A 381 -11.81 34.35 27.59
CA GLY A 381 -12.21 33.87 28.91
C GLY A 381 -13.72 33.64 29.00
N VAL A 382 -14.06 32.47 29.54
CA VAL A 382 -15.38 32.01 29.97
C VAL A 382 -16.46 33.09 29.85
N LEU A 383 -17.08 33.15 28.66
CA LEU A 383 -18.41 33.67 28.34
C LEU A 383 -18.63 33.41 26.84
N LYS A 384 -19.62 32.56 26.52
CA LYS A 384 -20.03 32.25 25.14
C LYS A 384 -20.27 33.56 24.37
N LYS A 385 -19.42 33.85 23.38
CA LYS A 385 -19.69 34.86 22.34
C LYS A 385 -20.32 34.17 21.14
N THR A 386 -21.60 34.44 20.89
CA THR A 386 -22.20 34.32 19.55
C THR A 386 -22.05 35.66 18.84
N LEU A 387 -21.18 35.72 17.83
CA LEU A 387 -21.06 36.88 16.94
C LEU A 387 -22.23 36.85 15.95
N ALA A 388 -23.00 37.94 15.91
CA ALA A 388 -24.06 38.17 14.94
C ALA A 388 -23.47 38.48 13.55
N ASN A 389 -23.91 37.76 12.52
CA ASN A 389 -24.02 38.30 11.17
C ASN A 389 -25.47 38.71 10.96
N ILE A 390 -25.64 39.95 10.52
CA ILE A 390 -26.89 40.55 10.08
C ILE A 390 -27.21 39.98 8.71
N ASP A 391 -28.40 39.40 8.53
CA ASP A 391 -29.07 39.37 7.23
C ASP A 391 -30.55 39.69 7.42
N GLY A 392 -30.96 40.84 6.88
CA GLY A 392 -32.37 41.13 6.58
C GLY A 392 -32.78 40.47 5.27
N PRO A 393 -34.09 40.40 4.99
CA PRO A 393 -34.59 39.64 3.85
C PRO A 393 -34.56 40.48 2.57
N SER A 394 -33.88 40.03 1.52
CA SER A 394 -34.24 40.43 0.15
C SER A 394 -33.76 39.42 -0.89
N GLU A 395 -34.76 38.77 -1.49
CA GLU A 395 -34.93 38.54 -2.93
C GLU A 395 -33.94 37.68 -3.73
N MET A 396 -34.57 36.83 -4.54
CA MET A 396 -34.03 35.90 -5.51
C MET A 396 -33.02 36.54 -6.48
N ASN A 397 -32.10 35.69 -6.98
CA ASN A 397 -31.15 35.90 -8.08
C ASN A 397 -29.74 36.34 -7.67
N LYS A 398 -28.88 35.37 -7.31
CA LYS A 398 -27.41 35.43 -7.49
C LYS A 398 -26.75 34.07 -7.20
N ALA A 399 -27.03 33.06 -8.02
CA ALA A 399 -26.28 31.79 -7.98
C ALA A 399 -24.98 31.81 -8.81
N ASN A 400 -24.65 32.90 -9.52
CA ASN A 400 -23.57 32.90 -10.53
C ASN A 400 -22.46 33.96 -10.33
N ILE A 401 -22.30 34.58 -9.14
CA ILE A 401 -21.23 35.59 -8.93
C ILE A 401 -20.34 35.29 -7.71
N GLN A 402 -20.64 34.27 -6.90
CA GLN A 402 -19.89 33.98 -5.67
C GLN A 402 -18.71 33.01 -5.84
N ALA A 403 -18.51 32.42 -7.02
CA ALA A 403 -17.34 31.59 -7.31
C ALA A 403 -16.09 32.43 -7.64
N ASP A 404 -16.26 33.57 -8.33
CA ASP A 404 -15.12 34.40 -8.78
C ASP A 404 -14.65 35.42 -7.74
N GLN A 405 -15.43 35.72 -6.70
CA GLN A 405 -15.01 36.65 -5.63
C GLN A 405 -14.43 35.95 -4.39
N LEU A 406 -14.61 34.64 -4.22
CA LEU A 406 -13.91 33.84 -3.21
C LEU A 406 -12.43 33.55 -3.58
N LEU A 407 -12.04 33.78 -4.83
CA LEU A 407 -10.66 33.60 -5.31
C LEU A 407 -9.75 34.84 -5.11
N LEU A 408 -10.27 35.98 -4.64
CA LEU A 408 -9.55 37.26 -4.66
C LEU A 408 -9.34 37.95 -3.31
N LEU A 409 -9.77 37.36 -2.18
CA LEU A 409 -9.71 38.05 -0.87
C LEU A 409 -9.15 37.22 0.30
N THR A 410 -8.39 36.19 0.01
CA THR A 410 -7.48 35.59 1.00
C THR A 410 -6.25 35.13 0.22
N GLU A 411 -5.14 35.85 0.33
CA GLU A 411 -3.84 35.28 -0.04
C GLU A 411 -3.74 33.95 0.70
N SER A 412 -3.84 32.84 -0.04
CA SER A 412 -3.78 31.50 0.52
C SER A 412 -2.38 31.31 1.11
N ILE A 413 -2.25 31.48 2.42
CA ILE A 413 -1.02 31.17 3.15
C ILE A 413 -0.82 29.66 3.04
N SER A 414 -0.05 29.22 2.06
CA SER A 414 0.40 27.84 1.91
C SER A 414 1.68 27.61 2.73
N LEU A 415 2.05 26.34 2.93
CA LEU A 415 3.35 25.99 3.52
C LEU A 415 4.46 26.44 2.56
N GLN A 416 5.28 27.41 2.99
CA GLN A 416 6.35 27.97 2.18
C GLN A 416 7.68 27.28 2.51
N CYS A 417 8.04 26.26 1.73
CA CYS A 417 9.25 25.48 1.94
C CYS A 417 10.46 26.12 1.23
N GLY A 418 11.06 27.14 1.85
CA GLY A 418 12.13 27.95 1.25
C GLY A 418 13.56 27.40 1.35
N TRP A 419 13.76 26.16 1.81
CA TRP A 419 15.10 25.61 2.10
C TRP A 419 16.01 25.56 0.87
N ARG A 420 15.45 25.49 -0.35
CA ARG A 420 16.20 25.48 -1.62
C ARG A 420 17.07 26.74 -1.79
N ASN A 421 16.64 27.87 -1.22
CA ASN A 421 17.39 29.13 -1.26
C ASN A 421 18.79 29.03 -0.62
N ALA A 422 18.98 28.13 0.34
CA ALA A 422 20.27 27.92 1.00
C ALA A 422 21.37 27.41 0.06
N PHE A 423 20.98 26.75 -1.02
CA PHE A 423 21.91 26.15 -1.98
C PHE A 423 22.24 27.07 -3.16
N LYS A 424 21.69 28.29 -3.19
CA LYS A 424 21.89 29.24 -4.31
C LYS A 424 23.37 29.54 -4.58
N THR A 425 24.20 29.58 -3.55
CA THR A 425 25.66 29.81 -3.66
C THR A 425 26.41 28.59 -4.21
N LEU A 426 25.88 27.39 -4.00
CA LEU A 426 26.46 26.12 -4.46
C LEU A 426 25.94 25.71 -5.85
N GLY A 427 24.81 26.25 -6.31
CA GLY A 427 24.10 25.88 -7.54
C GLY A 427 25.02 25.64 -8.74
N TYR A 428 25.74 26.68 -9.16
CA TYR A 428 26.67 26.64 -10.30
C TYR A 428 27.82 25.65 -10.09
N SER A 429 28.43 25.62 -8.89
CA SER A 429 29.53 24.70 -8.59
C SER A 429 29.10 23.23 -8.57
N ALA A 430 27.87 22.96 -8.12
CA ALA A 430 27.26 21.64 -8.12
C ALA A 430 26.94 21.19 -9.55
N ALA A 431 26.43 22.08 -10.41
CA ALA A 431 26.19 21.78 -11.82
C ALA A 431 27.48 21.41 -12.57
N LEU A 432 28.56 22.19 -12.39
CA LEU A 432 29.87 21.87 -12.98
C LEU A 432 30.46 20.56 -12.45
N CYS A 433 30.42 20.36 -11.12
CA CYS A 433 30.92 19.13 -10.50
C CYS A 433 30.12 17.91 -10.96
N MET A 434 28.80 18.03 -11.11
CA MET A 434 27.92 16.97 -11.59
C MET A 434 28.27 16.53 -12.99
N LYS A 435 28.48 17.47 -13.92
CA LYS A 435 28.89 17.14 -15.28
C LYS A 435 30.21 16.36 -15.30
N VAL A 436 31.21 16.84 -14.55
CA VAL A 436 32.53 16.17 -14.45
C VAL A 436 32.41 14.80 -13.77
N ALA A 437 31.62 14.67 -12.71
CA ALA A 437 31.44 13.42 -11.97
C ALA A 437 30.75 12.35 -12.81
N ILE A 438 29.74 12.73 -13.60
CA ILE A 438 29.04 11.84 -14.54
C ILE A 438 30.00 11.37 -15.65
N GLU A 439 30.74 12.31 -16.26
CA GLU A 439 31.70 12.01 -17.34
C GLU A 439 32.86 11.13 -16.84
N ASP A 440 33.44 11.43 -15.66
CA ASP A 440 34.51 10.64 -15.04
C ASP A 440 34.03 9.22 -14.69
N THR A 441 32.86 9.09 -14.08
CA THR A 441 32.25 7.80 -13.73
C THR A 441 31.99 6.95 -14.96
N CYS A 442 31.42 7.53 -16.02
CA CYS A 442 31.21 6.85 -17.30
C CYS A 442 32.54 6.36 -17.89
N SER A 443 33.54 7.25 -17.98
CA SER A 443 34.85 6.92 -18.56
C SER A 443 35.57 5.81 -17.78
N ARG A 444 35.53 5.85 -16.45
CA ARG A 444 36.12 4.84 -15.56
C ARG A 444 35.46 3.48 -15.75
N CYS A 445 34.13 3.43 -15.78
CA CYS A 445 33.38 2.18 -15.98
C CYS A 445 33.62 1.60 -17.38
N LEU A 446 33.64 2.43 -18.43
CA LEU A 446 33.96 2.01 -19.80
C LEU A 446 35.41 1.51 -19.96
N GLN A 447 36.36 2.07 -19.22
CA GLN A 447 37.75 1.58 -19.19
C GLN A 447 37.88 0.26 -18.42
N GLN A 448 37.15 0.12 -17.31
CA GLN A 448 37.11 -1.09 -16.51
C GLN A 448 36.48 -2.25 -17.29
N GLU A 449 35.37 -2.00 -17.99
CA GLU A 449 34.75 -2.95 -18.92
C GLU A 449 35.75 -3.41 -19.97
N LYS A 450 36.46 -2.48 -20.63
CA LYS A 450 37.44 -2.82 -21.67
C LYS A 450 38.55 -3.75 -21.15
N LYS A 451 39.06 -3.49 -19.93
CA LYS A 451 40.08 -4.36 -19.30
C LYS A 451 39.52 -5.75 -18.98
N GLN A 452 38.31 -5.82 -18.42
CA GLN A 452 37.66 -7.09 -18.07
C GLN A 452 37.31 -7.91 -19.32
N TYR A 453 36.83 -7.25 -20.38
CA TYR A 453 36.48 -7.87 -21.66
C TYR A 453 37.68 -8.52 -22.34
N ILE A 454 38.85 -7.85 -22.35
CA ILE A 454 40.10 -8.41 -22.89
C ILE A 454 40.51 -9.69 -22.13
N SER A 455 40.28 -9.74 -20.82
CA SER A 455 40.69 -10.89 -19.99
C SER A 455 39.74 -12.10 -20.05
N SER A 456 38.42 -11.87 -20.14
CA SER A 456 37.40 -12.92 -19.98
C SER A 456 36.63 -13.27 -21.27
N LYS A 457 36.78 -12.47 -22.34
CA LYS A 457 36.09 -12.61 -23.64
C LYS A 457 34.55 -12.72 -23.53
N GLY A 458 33.96 -12.18 -22.45
CA GLY A 458 32.52 -12.16 -22.21
C GLY A 458 32.08 -10.88 -21.50
N LEU A 459 30.77 -10.55 -21.57
CA LEU A 459 30.23 -9.41 -20.83
C LEU A 459 30.01 -9.82 -19.36
N SER A 460 30.57 -9.06 -18.43
CA SER A 460 30.25 -9.24 -17.01
C SER A 460 28.80 -8.83 -16.75
N THR A 461 28.04 -9.64 -16.03
CA THR A 461 26.61 -9.41 -15.75
C THR A 461 26.34 -9.10 -14.28
N SER A 462 25.29 -8.31 -14.03
CA SER A 462 24.66 -8.12 -12.73
C SER A 462 23.19 -8.53 -12.81
N THR A 463 22.68 -9.11 -11.73
CA THR A 463 21.24 -9.40 -11.59
C THR A 463 20.54 -8.16 -11.05
N CYS A 464 19.50 -7.69 -11.74
CA CYS A 464 18.72 -6.56 -11.25
C CYS A 464 17.93 -6.99 -10.01
N PRO A 465 18.06 -6.30 -8.86
CA PRO A 465 17.25 -6.60 -7.69
C PRO A 465 15.78 -6.30 -7.99
N MET A 466 14.90 -7.22 -7.61
CA MET A 466 13.45 -7.04 -7.71
C MET A 466 13.06 -5.86 -6.80
N GLN A 467 12.85 -4.66 -7.36
CA GLN A 467 12.48 -3.48 -6.58
C GLN A 467 11.08 -3.69 -6.00
N ALA A 468 10.98 -3.84 -4.68
CA ALA A 468 9.74 -4.07 -3.94
C ALA A 468 8.81 -2.83 -3.86
N THR A 469 8.99 -1.84 -4.75
CA THR A 469 8.16 -0.64 -4.79
C THR A 469 6.96 -0.86 -5.69
N TRP A 470 5.78 -0.77 -5.07
CA TRP A 470 4.37 -0.76 -5.47
C TRP A 470 3.90 -0.57 -6.93
N ASP A 471 4.75 -0.30 -7.91
CA ASP A 471 4.37 -0.22 -9.33
C ASP A 471 4.37 -1.63 -9.97
N GLN A 472 3.50 -2.51 -9.45
CA GLN A 472 3.37 -3.93 -9.82
C GLN A 472 2.96 -4.15 -11.29
N CYS A 473 2.42 -3.13 -11.96
CA CYS A 473 2.05 -3.23 -13.37
C CYS A 473 3.25 -3.33 -14.33
N MET A 474 4.47 -3.03 -13.84
CA MET A 474 5.70 -3.02 -14.66
C MET A 474 6.62 -4.24 -14.42
N GLU A 475 6.22 -5.22 -13.60
CA GLU A 475 7.04 -6.42 -13.31
C GLU A 475 7.35 -7.26 -14.57
N GLU A 476 6.45 -7.26 -15.56
CA GLU A 476 6.60 -8.05 -16.80
C GLU A 476 7.66 -7.49 -17.76
N GLU A 477 7.99 -6.20 -17.64
CA GLU A 477 8.89 -5.48 -18.55
C GLU A 477 10.29 -5.28 -17.97
N GLN A 478 10.55 -5.68 -16.71
CA GLN A 478 11.85 -5.50 -16.09
C GLN A 478 12.87 -6.57 -16.55
N PRO A 479 14.09 -6.17 -16.93
CA PRO A 479 15.15 -7.09 -17.32
C PRO A 479 15.72 -7.85 -16.11
N LYS A 480 16.08 -9.13 -16.29
CA LYS A 480 16.57 -9.99 -15.20
C LYS A 480 18.08 -9.91 -15.01
N LYS A 481 18.84 -9.82 -16.11
CA LYS A 481 20.30 -9.68 -16.11
C LYS A 481 20.73 -8.54 -17.04
N VAL A 482 21.65 -7.72 -16.56
CA VAL A 482 22.15 -6.54 -17.28
C VAL A 482 23.67 -6.54 -17.28
N ALA A 483 24.29 -5.86 -18.24
CA ALA A 483 25.72 -5.64 -18.25
C ALA A 483 26.15 -4.85 -17.01
N LYS A 484 27.13 -5.38 -16.25
CA LYS A 484 27.56 -4.83 -14.97
C LYS A 484 27.96 -3.35 -15.07
N PHE A 485 28.72 -2.98 -16.10
CA PHE A 485 29.18 -1.59 -16.27
C PHE A 485 28.03 -0.61 -16.51
N CYS A 486 26.96 -1.02 -17.20
CA CYS A 486 25.76 -0.20 -17.39
C CYS A 486 24.98 -0.07 -16.08
N PHE A 487 24.86 -1.16 -15.32
CA PHE A 487 24.22 -1.15 -14.01
C PHE A 487 24.95 -0.20 -13.05
N ASP A 488 26.27 -0.32 -12.93
CA ASP A 488 27.11 0.52 -12.05
C ASP A 488 26.97 2.02 -12.41
N ILE A 489 26.88 2.35 -13.71
CA ILE A 489 26.67 3.74 -14.16
C ILE A 489 25.26 4.23 -13.80
N MET A 490 24.22 3.42 -14.04
CA MET A 490 22.84 3.82 -13.74
C MET A 490 22.60 3.96 -12.23
N GLU A 491 23.22 3.12 -11.39
CA GLU A 491 23.19 3.24 -9.93
C GLU A 491 23.81 4.56 -9.46
N GLU A 492 24.94 4.96 -10.05
CA GLU A 492 25.57 6.25 -9.76
C GLU A 492 24.70 7.43 -10.21
N LEU A 493 24.03 7.34 -11.36
CA LEU A 493 23.05 8.36 -11.80
C LEU A 493 21.84 8.45 -10.86
N ASP A 494 21.30 7.31 -10.41
CA ASP A 494 20.22 7.23 -9.43
C ASP A 494 20.64 7.88 -8.09
N SER A 495 21.91 7.75 -7.70
CA SER A 495 22.44 8.39 -6.49
C SER A 495 22.46 9.91 -6.58
N LEU A 496 22.54 10.48 -7.79
CA LEU A 496 22.55 11.91 -8.06
C LEU A 496 21.17 12.48 -8.42
N LEU A 497 20.18 11.62 -8.75
CA LEU A 497 18.82 12.02 -9.11
C LEU A 497 18.13 12.93 -8.08
N PRO A 498 18.23 12.69 -6.75
CA PRO A 498 17.61 13.58 -5.76
C PRO A 498 18.05 15.05 -5.87
N LEU A 499 19.30 15.30 -6.26
CA LEU A 499 19.83 16.64 -6.47
C LEU A 499 19.17 17.33 -7.68
N ALA A 500 18.89 16.58 -8.75
CA ALA A 500 18.15 17.08 -9.91
C ALA A 500 16.66 17.31 -9.59
N LEU A 501 16.02 16.42 -8.83
CA LEU A 501 14.61 16.55 -8.40
C LEU A 501 14.40 17.76 -7.48
N ALA A 502 15.36 18.05 -6.61
CA ALA A 502 15.32 19.23 -5.75
C ALA A 502 15.39 20.56 -6.52
N SER A 503 15.89 20.54 -7.76
CA SER A 503 16.23 21.70 -8.58
C SER A 503 15.08 22.19 -9.46
N SER A 504 13.86 22.26 -8.91
CA SER A 504 12.66 22.76 -9.61
C SER A 504 12.57 24.29 -9.66
N GLU A 505 13.34 25.00 -8.85
CA GLU A 505 13.35 26.47 -8.82
C GLU A 505 14.35 27.06 -9.83
N SER A 506 14.02 28.25 -10.36
CA SER A 506 14.72 28.87 -11.51
C SER A 506 16.23 29.07 -11.32
N PHE A 507 16.72 29.21 -10.09
CA PHE A 507 18.16 29.40 -9.82
C PHE A 507 18.95 28.10 -9.63
N LEU A 508 18.28 26.93 -9.52
CA LEU A 508 18.93 25.61 -9.50
C LEU A 508 18.75 24.85 -10.81
N GLN A 509 18.02 25.42 -11.78
CA GLN A 509 17.74 24.81 -13.07
C GLN A 509 19.01 24.33 -13.81
N GLU A 510 20.14 25.02 -13.64
CA GLU A 510 21.44 24.63 -14.21
C GLU A 510 21.91 23.24 -13.75
N ILE A 511 21.61 22.84 -12.50
CA ILE A 511 21.94 21.50 -11.97
C ILE A 511 21.14 20.44 -12.71
N ARG A 512 19.84 20.68 -12.90
CA ARG A 512 18.95 19.75 -13.60
C ARG A 512 19.34 19.63 -15.08
N GLU A 513 19.66 20.74 -15.73
CA GLU A 513 20.15 20.75 -17.11
C GLU A 513 21.50 20.01 -17.23
N ALA A 514 22.42 20.21 -16.28
CA ALA A 514 23.69 19.48 -16.24
C ALA A 514 23.48 17.97 -16.03
N PHE A 515 22.52 17.56 -15.18
CA PHE A 515 22.14 16.15 -15.01
C PHE A 515 21.58 15.56 -16.30
N LEU A 516 20.65 16.27 -16.97
CA LEU A 516 20.01 15.80 -18.21
C LEU A 516 21.01 15.76 -19.38
N ASP A 517 21.88 16.76 -19.54
CA ASP A 517 22.98 16.76 -20.52
C ASP A 517 23.96 15.60 -20.25
N GLY A 518 24.32 15.40 -18.98
CA GLY A 518 25.16 14.28 -18.55
C GLY A 518 24.53 12.93 -18.88
N CYS A 519 23.26 12.73 -18.54
CA CYS A 519 22.51 11.51 -18.85
C CYS A 519 22.42 11.27 -20.36
N SER A 520 22.16 12.32 -21.15
CA SER A 520 22.08 12.23 -22.61
C SER A 520 23.42 11.77 -23.22
N LYS A 521 24.54 12.38 -22.78
CA LYS A 521 25.89 11.99 -23.22
C LYS A 521 26.25 10.57 -22.81
N VAL A 522 26.01 10.22 -21.54
CA VAL A 522 26.26 8.86 -21.04
C VAL A 522 25.42 7.84 -21.82
N ALA A 523 24.15 8.15 -22.10
CA ALA A 523 23.30 7.29 -22.90
C ALA A 523 23.88 7.08 -24.31
N THR A 524 24.39 8.13 -24.96
CA THR A 524 25.03 8.00 -26.28
C THR A 524 26.34 7.22 -26.25
N ASP A 525 27.19 7.43 -25.23
CA ASP A 525 28.45 6.70 -25.07
C ASP A 525 28.20 5.22 -24.80
N LEU A 526 27.24 4.91 -23.92
CA LEU A 526 26.81 3.55 -23.63
C LEU A 526 26.25 2.87 -24.88
N LEU A 527 25.41 3.57 -25.66
CA LEU A 527 24.84 3.03 -26.89
C LEU A 527 25.94 2.68 -27.88
N SER A 528 26.91 3.58 -28.09
CA SER A 528 28.04 3.35 -29.00
C SER A 528 28.87 2.12 -28.59
N ARG A 529 29.07 1.91 -27.28
CA ARG A 529 29.79 0.74 -26.75
C ARG A 529 28.98 -0.54 -26.92
N LEU A 530 27.67 -0.51 -26.67
CA LEU A 530 26.79 -1.65 -26.89
C LEU A 530 26.71 -2.03 -28.38
N GLU A 531 26.68 -1.04 -29.28
CA GLU A 531 26.74 -1.26 -30.72
C GLU A 531 28.04 -1.92 -31.16
N GLU A 532 29.20 -1.45 -30.66
CA GLU A 532 30.51 -2.06 -30.91
C GLU A 532 30.51 -3.53 -30.50
N ARG A 533 30.06 -3.84 -29.28
CA ARG A 533 30.00 -5.21 -28.76
C ARG A 533 29.01 -6.08 -29.52
N SER A 534 27.89 -5.52 -29.99
CA SER A 534 26.90 -6.26 -30.78
C SER A 534 27.45 -6.76 -32.13
N LYS A 535 28.40 -6.04 -32.73
CA LYS A 535 29.01 -6.38 -34.03
C LYS A 535 30.04 -7.51 -33.92
N GLU A 536 30.56 -7.78 -32.72
CA GLU A 536 31.53 -8.85 -32.49
C GLU A 536 30.89 -10.24 -32.40
N VAL A 537 29.58 -10.32 -32.14
CA VAL A 537 28.80 -11.57 -32.04
C VAL A 537 28.29 -11.99 -33.43
N PRO A 538 28.37 -13.28 -33.83
CA PRO A 538 28.91 -14.43 -33.09
C PRO A 538 30.41 -14.70 -33.32
N SER A 539 31.08 -13.89 -34.15
CA SER A 539 32.42 -14.19 -34.66
C SER A 539 33.52 -14.31 -33.59
N LYS A 540 33.45 -13.49 -32.52
CA LYS A 540 34.48 -13.44 -31.46
C LYS A 540 33.97 -13.92 -30.10
N VAL A 541 32.66 -13.87 -29.89
CA VAL A 541 31.99 -13.99 -28.58
C VAL A 541 30.63 -14.67 -28.78
N PRO A 542 30.16 -15.49 -27.83
CA PRO A 542 28.96 -16.30 -28.05
C PRO A 542 27.65 -15.49 -28.03
N VAL A 543 26.57 -16.10 -28.54
CA VAL A 543 25.27 -15.46 -28.74
C VAL A 543 24.62 -14.95 -27.44
N GLN A 544 24.95 -15.52 -26.27
CA GLN A 544 24.41 -15.07 -24.99
C GLN A 544 24.68 -13.58 -24.73
N ASN A 545 25.77 -13.04 -25.28
CA ASN A 545 26.06 -11.61 -25.19
C ASN A 545 25.00 -10.75 -25.91
N LEU A 546 24.38 -11.21 -27.00
CA LEU A 546 23.29 -10.47 -27.64
C LEU A 546 22.05 -10.38 -26.75
N TYR A 547 21.72 -11.45 -26.01
CA TYR A 547 20.61 -11.44 -25.05
C TYR A 547 20.88 -10.43 -23.92
N ILE A 548 22.12 -10.41 -23.41
CA ILE A 548 22.54 -9.46 -22.36
C ILE A 548 22.51 -8.01 -22.90
N ILE A 549 22.99 -7.78 -24.12
CA ILE A 549 22.98 -6.46 -24.76
C ILE A 549 21.53 -5.98 -24.95
N LEU A 550 20.63 -6.84 -25.43
CA LEU A 550 19.21 -6.53 -25.59
C LEU A 550 18.57 -6.16 -24.25
N SER A 551 18.77 -7.00 -23.23
CA SER A 551 18.31 -6.74 -21.86
C SER A 551 18.84 -5.42 -21.30
N THR A 552 20.12 -5.13 -21.53
CA THR A 552 20.77 -3.89 -21.08
C THR A 552 20.23 -2.67 -21.80
N ALA A 553 19.94 -2.76 -23.10
CA ALA A 553 19.35 -1.66 -23.85
C ALA A 553 17.93 -1.33 -23.35
N ILE A 554 17.12 -2.34 -23.04
CA ILE A 554 15.78 -2.18 -22.42
C ILE A 554 15.90 -1.57 -21.03
N PHE A 555 16.84 -2.04 -20.21
CA PHE A 555 17.11 -1.48 -18.89
C PHE A 555 17.39 0.02 -18.96
N ILE A 556 18.32 0.44 -19.83
CA ILE A 556 18.68 1.86 -19.98
C ILE A 556 17.49 2.66 -20.52
N HIS A 557 16.77 2.13 -21.52
CA HIS A 557 15.57 2.78 -22.06
C HIS A 557 14.54 3.07 -20.95
N ASN A 558 14.19 2.07 -20.13
CA ASN A 558 13.25 2.22 -19.03
C ASN A 558 13.71 3.28 -18.00
N TYR A 559 15.01 3.31 -17.70
CA TYR A 559 15.62 4.31 -16.82
C TYR A 559 15.54 5.73 -17.38
N LEU A 560 15.85 5.91 -18.66
CA LEU A 560 15.76 7.21 -19.33
C LEU A 560 14.31 7.71 -19.38
N THR A 561 13.35 6.83 -19.68
CA THR A 561 11.91 7.16 -19.65
C THR A 561 11.44 7.52 -18.25
N LYS A 562 11.94 6.83 -17.20
CA LYS A 562 11.68 7.18 -15.79
C LYS A 562 12.21 8.57 -15.47
N TYR A 563 13.46 8.89 -15.85
CA TYR A 563 14.04 10.21 -15.64
C TYR A 563 13.28 11.30 -16.39
N GLU A 564 12.87 11.04 -17.64
CA GLU A 564 12.03 11.96 -18.39
C GLU A 564 10.72 12.21 -17.64
N ASN A 565 9.99 11.16 -17.24
CA ASN A 565 8.71 11.28 -16.53
C ASN A 565 8.80 12.03 -15.20
N LEU A 566 9.85 11.78 -14.40
CA LEU A 566 10.04 12.41 -13.09
C LEU A 566 10.45 13.89 -13.19
N LEU A 567 11.14 14.27 -14.27
CA LEU A 567 11.67 15.62 -14.47
C LEU A 567 10.83 16.45 -15.47
N LYS A 568 9.62 15.99 -15.85
CA LYS A 568 8.71 16.72 -16.74
C LYS A 568 8.30 18.07 -16.12
N GLU A 569 8.72 19.15 -16.76
CA GLU A 569 8.09 20.47 -16.65
C GLU A 569 7.40 20.83 -17.98
N LEU A 570 6.34 21.64 -17.88
CA LEU A 570 5.53 22.04 -19.03
C LEU A 570 6.32 22.80 -20.12
N ASN A 571 7.54 23.29 -19.85
CA ASN A 571 8.27 24.25 -20.70
C ASN A 571 9.78 23.97 -20.92
N THR A 572 10.35 22.80 -20.58
CA THR A 572 11.79 22.52 -20.79
C THR A 572 12.08 21.61 -22.00
N ASN A 573 13.22 21.85 -22.67
CA ASN A 573 13.71 21.05 -23.81
C ASN A 573 13.81 19.57 -23.43
N ARG A 574 13.19 18.69 -24.22
CA ARG A 574 13.21 17.22 -24.00
C ARG A 574 14.56 16.60 -24.41
N LEU A 575 15.62 16.88 -23.65
CA LEU A 575 17.00 16.44 -23.96
C LEU A 575 17.18 14.91 -23.98
N LEU A 576 16.34 14.16 -23.27
CA LEU A 576 16.39 12.69 -23.21
C LEU A 576 15.60 12.00 -24.33
N PHE A 577 14.74 12.74 -25.05
CA PHE A 577 13.85 12.16 -26.06
C PHE A 577 14.64 11.51 -27.21
N LEU A 578 15.70 12.16 -27.69
CA LEU A 578 16.55 11.64 -28.76
C LEU A 578 17.26 10.33 -28.34
N PRO A 579 17.97 10.26 -27.20
CA PRO A 579 18.50 9.00 -26.69
C PRO A 579 17.42 7.91 -26.53
N ILE A 580 16.25 8.23 -25.98
CA ILE A 580 15.15 7.26 -25.80
C ILE A 580 14.74 6.64 -27.15
N GLN A 581 14.61 7.45 -28.20
CA GLN A 581 14.32 6.97 -29.57
C GLN A 581 15.46 6.11 -30.14
N GLN A 582 16.71 6.54 -29.98
CA GLN A 582 17.87 5.77 -30.46
C GLN A 582 17.97 4.39 -29.79
N TYR A 583 17.71 4.31 -28.48
CA TYR A 583 17.64 3.03 -27.78
C TYR A 583 16.47 2.17 -28.28
N GLN A 584 15.31 2.77 -28.57
CA GLN A 584 14.16 2.04 -29.12
C GLN A 584 14.48 1.43 -30.50
N GLU A 585 15.15 2.18 -31.38
CA GLU A 585 15.61 1.67 -32.68
C GLU A 585 16.67 0.58 -32.52
N PHE A 586 17.65 0.78 -31.62
CA PHE A 586 18.69 -0.20 -31.34
C PHE A 586 18.11 -1.51 -30.77
N ILE A 587 17.13 -1.43 -29.85
CA ILE A 587 16.41 -2.59 -29.33
C ILE A 587 15.81 -3.41 -30.47
N ARG A 588 15.11 -2.77 -31.42
CA ARG A 588 14.52 -3.44 -32.59
C ARG A 588 15.58 -4.11 -33.48
N VAL A 589 16.71 -3.44 -33.70
CA VAL A 589 17.83 -4.00 -34.49
C VAL A 589 18.42 -5.24 -33.82
N ILE A 590 18.63 -5.19 -32.50
CA ILE A 590 19.17 -6.34 -31.75
C ILE A 590 18.15 -7.48 -31.67
N GLN A 591 16.86 -7.20 -31.46
CA GLN A 591 15.78 -8.20 -31.54
C GLN A 591 15.83 -8.94 -32.87
N PHE A 592 15.83 -8.20 -34.00
CA PHE A 592 15.93 -8.81 -35.33
C PHE A 592 17.19 -9.66 -35.50
N ARG A 593 18.36 -9.19 -35.03
CA ARG A 593 19.61 -9.97 -35.10
C ARG A 593 19.54 -11.26 -34.28
N VAL A 594 18.94 -11.20 -33.08
CA VAL A 594 18.72 -12.37 -32.22
C VAL A 594 17.84 -13.39 -32.93
N THR A 595 16.67 -12.97 -33.41
CA THR A 595 15.73 -13.88 -34.10
C THR A 595 16.37 -14.46 -35.36
N ASN A 596 16.94 -13.61 -36.24
CA ASN A 596 17.53 -14.06 -37.50
C ASN A 596 18.68 -15.04 -37.29
N TYR A 597 19.52 -14.84 -36.26
CA TYR A 597 20.57 -15.80 -35.91
C TYR A 597 19.97 -17.14 -35.49
N CYS A 598 18.99 -17.14 -34.59
CA CYS A 598 18.36 -18.38 -34.09
C CYS A 598 17.66 -19.15 -35.22
N ILE A 599 16.94 -18.45 -36.09
CA ILE A 599 16.29 -19.03 -37.29
C ILE A 599 17.35 -19.61 -38.23
N THR A 600 18.45 -18.89 -38.49
CA THR A 600 19.53 -19.38 -39.36
C THR A 600 20.19 -20.64 -38.79
N VAL A 601 20.40 -20.71 -37.48
CA VAL A 601 20.93 -21.93 -36.82
C VAL A 601 19.97 -23.10 -36.98
N CYS A 602 18.67 -22.88 -36.76
CA CYS A 602 17.65 -23.92 -36.99
C CYS A 602 17.65 -24.36 -38.46
N ALA A 603 17.56 -23.41 -39.39
CA ALA A 603 17.53 -23.67 -40.83
C ALA A 603 18.76 -24.45 -41.30
N THR A 604 19.96 -24.04 -40.90
CA THR A 604 21.20 -24.72 -41.26
C THR A 604 21.25 -26.14 -40.69
N SER A 605 20.87 -26.33 -39.43
CA SER A 605 20.82 -27.67 -38.82
C SER A 605 19.83 -28.62 -39.53
N ILE A 606 18.70 -28.09 -39.99
CA ILE A 606 17.65 -28.85 -40.70
C ILE A 606 18.09 -29.17 -42.13
N ILE A 607 18.66 -28.21 -42.85
CA ILE A 607 18.99 -28.34 -44.28
C ILE A 607 20.29 -29.14 -44.49
N GLN A 608 21.26 -29.05 -43.58
CA GLN A 608 22.55 -29.73 -43.74
C GLN A 608 22.54 -31.23 -43.39
N ASP A 609 21.43 -31.75 -42.87
CA ASP A 609 21.25 -33.19 -42.60
C ASP A 609 21.00 -33.98 -43.90
N ALA A 610 22.04 -34.12 -44.73
CA ALA A 610 21.94 -34.67 -46.09
C ALA A 610 21.26 -36.04 -46.15
N GLN A 611 21.53 -36.93 -45.19
CA GLN A 611 20.95 -38.28 -45.15
C GLN A 611 19.43 -38.26 -44.99
N SER A 612 18.91 -37.24 -44.32
CA SER A 612 17.48 -37.06 -44.10
C SER A 612 16.75 -36.46 -45.31
N HIS A 613 17.47 -35.95 -46.32
CA HIS A 613 16.90 -35.33 -47.54
C HIS A 613 16.95 -36.24 -48.78
N HIS A 614 17.58 -37.42 -48.68
CA HIS A 614 17.65 -38.39 -49.79
C HIS A 614 16.36 -39.21 -49.87
N TRP A 615 15.28 -38.58 -50.37
CA TRP A 615 13.95 -39.18 -50.45
C TRP A 615 13.83 -40.33 -51.47
N ASP A 616 14.70 -40.33 -52.48
CA ASP A 616 14.76 -41.30 -53.58
C ASP A 616 15.57 -42.56 -53.26
N ASP A 617 16.16 -42.65 -52.06
CA ASP A 617 16.92 -43.84 -51.64
C ASP A 617 16.01 -45.07 -51.50
N SER A 618 16.51 -46.19 -52.03
CA SER A 618 15.87 -47.50 -51.94
C SER A 618 15.87 -48.11 -50.54
N LYS A 619 16.78 -47.69 -49.66
CA LYS A 619 16.86 -48.19 -48.28
C LYS A 619 15.95 -47.40 -47.34
N SER A 620 15.45 -48.07 -46.31
CA SER A 620 14.77 -47.39 -45.20
C SER A 620 15.73 -46.49 -44.42
N PHE A 621 15.23 -45.37 -43.92
CA PHE A 621 16.02 -44.47 -43.09
C PHE A 621 16.27 -45.10 -41.72
N TYR A 622 17.52 -45.46 -41.42
CA TYR A 622 17.92 -46.10 -40.15
C TYR A 622 16.96 -47.23 -39.74
N GLU A 623 16.63 -48.12 -40.69
CA GLU A 623 15.75 -49.29 -40.48
C GLU A 623 14.31 -48.94 -40.04
N GLY A 624 13.93 -47.65 -40.06
CA GLY A 624 12.61 -47.18 -39.60
C GLY A 624 12.50 -47.03 -38.09
N GLU A 625 13.61 -47.10 -37.35
CA GLU A 625 13.61 -47.14 -35.87
C GLU A 625 13.66 -45.75 -35.20
N ARG A 626 13.93 -44.68 -35.97
CA ARG A 626 14.17 -43.34 -35.39
C ARG A 626 13.80 -42.19 -36.31
N CYS A 627 13.53 -41.04 -35.70
CA CYS A 627 13.36 -39.77 -36.41
C CYS A 627 14.70 -39.22 -36.95
N SER A 628 14.61 -38.24 -37.85
CA SER A 628 15.75 -37.46 -38.34
C SER A 628 16.45 -36.77 -37.18
N PHE A 629 17.78 -36.86 -37.17
CA PHE A 629 18.60 -36.30 -36.08
C PHE A 629 18.46 -34.77 -35.99
N SER A 630 18.30 -34.10 -37.14
CA SER A 630 18.03 -32.66 -37.22
C SER A 630 16.80 -32.21 -36.41
N ILE A 631 15.75 -33.05 -36.29
CA ILE A 631 14.54 -32.71 -35.54
C ILE A 631 14.79 -32.76 -34.03
N GLN A 632 15.49 -33.80 -33.57
CA GLN A 632 15.86 -33.92 -32.16
C GLN A 632 16.79 -32.76 -31.74
N MET A 633 17.74 -32.39 -32.61
CA MET A 633 18.62 -31.24 -32.38
C MET A 633 17.90 -29.90 -32.41
N TRP A 634 16.90 -29.74 -33.29
CA TRP A 634 16.05 -28.55 -33.33
C TRP A 634 15.27 -28.37 -32.01
N HIS A 635 14.61 -29.43 -31.52
CA HIS A 635 13.91 -29.39 -30.23
C HIS A 635 14.84 -29.11 -29.05
N TYR A 636 16.01 -29.75 -29.03
CA TYR A 636 17.05 -29.47 -28.04
C TYR A 636 17.47 -27.99 -28.05
N TYR A 637 17.70 -27.43 -29.25
CA TYR A 637 18.08 -26.03 -29.41
C TYR A 637 16.97 -25.07 -28.96
N CYS A 638 15.72 -25.28 -29.37
CA CYS A 638 14.58 -24.47 -28.92
C CYS A 638 14.38 -24.55 -27.39
N SER A 639 14.59 -25.72 -26.81
CA SER A 639 14.53 -25.92 -25.35
C SER A 639 15.65 -25.17 -24.61
N ALA A 640 16.86 -25.16 -25.15
CA ALA A 640 17.98 -24.38 -24.62
C ALA A 640 17.76 -22.87 -24.81
N LEU A 641 17.24 -22.45 -25.97
CA LEU A 641 16.91 -21.05 -26.26
C LEU A 641 15.88 -20.51 -25.27
N ARG A 642 14.79 -21.26 -25.02
CA ARG A 642 13.79 -20.91 -24.00
C ARG A 642 14.44 -20.61 -22.64
N TYR A 643 15.36 -21.47 -22.22
CA TYR A 643 16.08 -21.30 -20.96
C TYR A 643 16.95 -20.04 -20.95
N ASP A 644 17.74 -19.84 -22.01
CA ASP A 644 18.64 -18.69 -22.12
C ASP A 644 17.86 -17.37 -22.10
N LEU A 645 16.77 -17.28 -22.88
CA LEU A 645 15.88 -16.12 -22.93
C LEU A 645 15.24 -15.84 -21.56
N TRP A 646 14.72 -16.87 -20.88
CA TRP A 646 14.02 -16.75 -19.58
C TRP A 646 14.96 -16.27 -18.47
N SER A 647 16.27 -16.55 -18.60
CA SER A 647 17.28 -16.21 -17.60
C SER A 647 17.82 -14.78 -17.72
N VAL A 648 17.58 -14.10 -18.84
CA VAL A 648 18.17 -12.79 -19.17
C VAL A 648 17.12 -11.71 -19.42
N LEU A 649 16.15 -11.99 -20.30
CA LEU A 649 15.23 -11.00 -20.86
C LEU A 649 13.95 -10.81 -20.02
N PRO A 650 13.22 -9.70 -20.23
CA PRO A 650 11.84 -9.55 -19.74
C PRO A 650 10.91 -10.65 -20.26
N SER A 651 9.92 -11.03 -19.44
CA SER A 651 9.04 -12.18 -19.69
C SER A 651 8.36 -12.13 -21.06
N ARG A 652 7.69 -11.02 -21.37
CA ARG A 652 6.90 -10.86 -22.59
C ARG A 652 7.76 -10.95 -23.85
N LEU A 653 8.87 -10.21 -23.86
CA LEU A 653 9.78 -10.20 -24.99
C LEU A 653 10.42 -11.59 -25.21
N ALA A 654 10.76 -12.29 -24.13
CA ALA A 654 11.31 -13.63 -24.22
C ALA A 654 10.34 -14.59 -24.92
N GLN A 655 9.04 -14.54 -24.57
CA GLN A 655 7.99 -15.35 -25.20
C GLN A 655 7.78 -14.99 -26.67
N GLU A 656 7.71 -13.69 -27.00
CA GLU A 656 7.54 -13.22 -28.38
C GLU A 656 8.70 -13.69 -29.28
N LEU A 657 9.95 -13.58 -28.82
CA LEU A 657 11.13 -14.05 -29.58
C LEU A 657 11.13 -15.57 -29.78
N LEU A 658 10.74 -16.34 -28.75
CA LEU A 658 10.64 -17.79 -28.87
C LEU A 658 9.52 -18.20 -29.84
N ALA A 659 8.38 -17.51 -29.80
CA ALA A 659 7.25 -17.75 -30.71
C ALA A 659 7.61 -17.47 -32.17
N GLU A 660 8.32 -16.36 -32.43
CA GLU A 660 8.82 -16.01 -33.76
C GLU A 660 9.79 -17.08 -34.30
N VAL A 661 10.80 -17.46 -33.51
CA VAL A 661 11.77 -18.50 -33.91
C VAL A 661 11.08 -19.85 -34.15
N LEU A 662 10.14 -20.23 -33.29
CA LEU A 662 9.36 -21.46 -33.44
C LEU A 662 8.54 -21.43 -34.75
N SER A 663 7.76 -20.36 -34.96
CA SER A 663 6.94 -20.19 -36.18
C SER A 663 7.79 -20.26 -37.45
N GLU A 664 8.86 -19.48 -37.54
CA GLU A 664 9.72 -19.43 -38.73
C GLU A 664 10.46 -20.75 -38.97
N SER A 665 10.86 -21.47 -37.91
CA SER A 665 11.45 -22.80 -38.05
C SER A 665 10.44 -23.85 -38.55
N LEU A 666 9.16 -23.74 -38.15
CA LEU A 666 8.09 -24.61 -38.65
C LEU A 666 7.79 -24.37 -40.14
N THR A 667 7.90 -23.13 -40.61
CA THR A 667 7.80 -22.80 -42.05
C THR A 667 8.78 -23.64 -42.89
N ILE A 668 10.01 -23.83 -42.37
CA ILE A 668 11.05 -24.63 -43.05
C ILE A 668 10.63 -26.10 -43.13
N PHE A 669 10.06 -26.66 -42.06
CA PHE A 669 9.56 -28.03 -42.07
C PHE A 669 8.37 -28.20 -43.02
N VAL A 670 7.41 -27.28 -43.01
CA VAL A 670 6.27 -27.31 -43.95
C VAL A 670 6.78 -27.30 -45.39
N GLY A 671 7.72 -26.39 -45.72
CA GLY A 671 8.35 -26.35 -47.05
C GLY A 671 9.07 -27.65 -47.40
N ARG A 672 9.85 -28.21 -46.47
CA ARG A 672 10.61 -29.45 -46.64
C ARG A 672 9.70 -30.65 -46.96
N TYR A 673 8.69 -30.91 -46.13
CA TYR A 673 7.87 -32.12 -46.28
C TYR A 673 6.82 -32.00 -47.38
N SER A 674 6.29 -30.80 -47.63
CA SER A 674 5.35 -30.58 -48.74
C SER A 674 5.96 -30.79 -50.13
N GLN A 675 7.28 -30.68 -50.27
CA GLN A 675 8.03 -30.89 -51.52
C GLN A 675 8.75 -32.24 -51.58
N SER A 676 8.58 -33.09 -50.56
CA SER A 676 9.26 -34.39 -50.51
C SER A 676 8.60 -35.41 -51.46
N HIS A 677 9.43 -36.19 -52.15
CA HIS A 677 9.01 -37.31 -53.02
C HIS A 677 9.61 -38.63 -52.50
N PRO A 678 9.06 -39.20 -51.40
CA PRO A 678 9.62 -40.38 -50.76
C PRO A 678 9.42 -41.65 -51.59
N THR A 679 10.41 -42.53 -51.61
CA THR A 679 10.14 -43.95 -51.92
C THR A 679 9.27 -44.57 -50.83
N TYR A 680 8.64 -45.71 -51.11
CA TYR A 680 7.84 -46.46 -50.13
C TYR A 680 8.59 -46.74 -48.81
N ASN A 681 9.90 -47.01 -48.90
CA ASN A 681 10.76 -47.26 -47.73
C ASN A 681 11.12 -45.98 -46.95
N ARG A 682 10.93 -44.80 -47.53
CA ARG A 682 11.18 -43.48 -46.94
C ARG A 682 9.92 -42.78 -46.44
N THR A 683 8.73 -43.26 -46.81
CA THR A 683 7.44 -42.76 -46.30
C THR A 683 7.34 -42.85 -44.77
N SER A 684 7.92 -43.89 -44.15
CA SER A 684 7.96 -44.02 -42.69
C SER A 684 8.76 -42.91 -42.02
N GLN A 685 9.85 -42.44 -42.63
CA GLN A 685 10.66 -41.33 -42.13
C GLN A 685 9.83 -40.05 -42.00
N ILE A 686 9.09 -39.68 -43.05
CA ILE A 686 8.22 -38.49 -43.03
C ILE A 686 7.17 -38.59 -41.91
N ARG A 687 6.58 -39.78 -41.74
CA ARG A 687 5.58 -40.01 -40.68
C ARG A 687 6.18 -39.79 -39.30
N ILE A 688 7.29 -40.46 -39.00
CA ILE A 688 7.99 -40.38 -37.71
C ILE A 688 8.43 -38.94 -37.42
N ASP A 689 8.99 -38.28 -38.43
CA ASP A 689 9.50 -36.92 -38.35
C ASP A 689 8.40 -35.90 -38.04
N ILE A 690 7.28 -35.95 -38.77
CA ILE A 690 6.16 -35.03 -38.52
C ILE A 690 5.52 -35.28 -37.14
N ILE A 691 5.37 -36.54 -36.71
CA ILE A 691 4.88 -36.84 -35.35
C ILE A 691 5.81 -36.23 -34.30
N ALA A 692 7.13 -36.40 -34.44
CA ALA A 692 8.11 -35.83 -33.53
C ALA A 692 8.04 -34.29 -33.50
N ILE A 693 7.90 -33.63 -34.66
CA ILE A 693 7.76 -32.17 -34.75
C ILE A 693 6.49 -31.69 -34.03
N LEU A 694 5.36 -32.36 -34.23
CA LEU A 694 4.10 -31.97 -33.59
C LEU A 694 4.16 -32.17 -32.06
N LEU A 695 4.75 -33.27 -31.58
CA LEU A 695 4.97 -33.50 -30.13
C LEU A 695 5.88 -32.44 -29.50
N CYS A 696 7.00 -32.12 -30.16
CA CYS A 696 7.93 -31.08 -29.69
C CYS A 696 7.28 -29.69 -29.69
N THR A 697 6.50 -29.38 -30.73
CA THR A 697 5.79 -28.10 -30.86
C THR A 697 4.72 -27.95 -29.79
N GLU A 698 3.93 -28.99 -29.50
CA GLU A 698 2.95 -28.98 -28.40
C GLU A 698 3.60 -28.62 -27.06
N ASN A 699 4.73 -29.25 -26.74
CA ASN A 699 5.45 -28.95 -25.50
C ASN A 699 5.99 -27.50 -25.45
N LEU A 700 6.47 -26.95 -26.57
CA LEU A 700 6.96 -25.58 -26.64
C LEU A 700 5.82 -24.55 -26.66
N LEU A 701 4.64 -24.91 -27.19
CA LEU A 701 3.48 -24.03 -27.34
C LEU A 701 3.03 -23.45 -25.99
N TRP A 702 3.00 -24.27 -24.95
CA TRP A 702 2.67 -23.84 -23.58
C TRP A 702 3.58 -22.72 -23.05
N SER A 703 4.83 -22.65 -23.52
CA SER A 703 5.78 -21.63 -23.08
C SER A 703 5.68 -20.31 -23.85
N VAL A 704 5.10 -20.32 -25.05
CA VAL A 704 4.93 -19.11 -25.88
C VAL A 704 3.58 -18.42 -25.67
N CYS A 705 2.55 -19.13 -25.22
CA CYS A 705 1.24 -18.57 -24.91
C CYS A 705 1.24 -17.84 -23.55
N HIS A 706 0.62 -16.66 -23.49
CA HIS A 706 0.44 -15.88 -22.26
C HIS A 706 -0.87 -16.20 -21.54
N SER A 707 -1.90 -16.63 -22.28
CA SER A 707 -3.21 -16.98 -21.73
C SER A 707 -3.79 -18.24 -22.39
N ALA A 708 -4.78 -18.85 -21.75
CA ALA A 708 -5.51 -19.98 -22.32
C ALA A 708 -6.32 -19.57 -23.58
N GLU A 709 -6.79 -18.32 -23.64
CA GLU A 709 -7.48 -17.78 -24.81
C GLU A 709 -6.53 -17.71 -26.02
N GLU A 710 -5.28 -17.29 -25.82
CA GLU A 710 -4.28 -17.23 -26.88
C GLU A 710 -3.91 -18.61 -27.45
N LEU A 711 -3.94 -19.65 -26.60
CA LEU A 711 -3.71 -21.03 -26.99
C LEU A 711 -4.88 -21.63 -27.81
N LEU A 712 -6.11 -21.34 -27.40
CA LEU A 712 -7.32 -21.97 -27.97
C LEU A 712 -7.91 -21.18 -29.14
N GLN A 713 -7.87 -19.84 -29.05
CA GLN A 713 -8.47 -18.92 -30.02
C GLN A 713 -7.52 -17.74 -30.31
N PRO A 714 -6.37 -17.99 -30.96
CA PRO A 714 -5.44 -16.92 -31.31
C PRO A 714 -6.06 -15.94 -32.32
N SER A 715 -5.78 -14.65 -32.15
CA SER A 715 -6.20 -13.57 -33.06
C SER A 715 -5.03 -13.00 -33.85
N GLU A 716 -5.26 -12.57 -35.10
CA GLU A 716 -4.21 -11.96 -35.93
C GLU A 716 -3.60 -10.69 -35.30
N ASP A 717 -4.43 -9.89 -34.61
CA ASP A 717 -4.01 -8.61 -34.04
C ASP A 717 -3.14 -8.76 -32.78
N LYS A 718 -3.41 -9.75 -31.94
CA LYS A 718 -2.73 -9.92 -30.64
C LYS A 718 -1.66 -11.00 -30.65
N SER A 719 -1.88 -12.09 -31.38
CA SER A 719 -1.12 -13.34 -31.26
C SER A 719 -0.77 -13.93 -32.62
N ARG A 720 -0.25 -13.09 -33.52
CA ARG A 720 0.10 -13.45 -34.91
C ARG A 720 0.96 -14.72 -34.99
N TRP A 721 2.03 -14.81 -34.21
CA TRP A 721 2.97 -15.93 -34.25
C TRP A 721 2.34 -17.25 -33.79
N ILE A 722 1.42 -17.20 -32.83
CA ILE A 722 0.75 -18.40 -32.34
C ILE A 722 -0.24 -18.90 -33.38
N LEU A 723 -1.01 -18.00 -33.99
CA LEU A 723 -1.88 -18.36 -35.11
C LEU A 723 -1.09 -19.02 -36.25
N THR A 724 0.07 -18.46 -36.61
CA THR A 724 0.93 -19.07 -37.65
C THR A 724 1.47 -20.43 -37.22
N ILE A 725 1.84 -20.64 -35.94
CA ILE A 725 2.24 -21.96 -35.43
C ILE A 725 1.13 -22.99 -35.62
N HIS A 726 -0.12 -22.67 -35.25
CA HIS A 726 -1.27 -23.57 -35.46
C HIS A 726 -1.45 -23.92 -36.94
N ASN A 727 -1.37 -22.92 -37.81
CA ASN A 727 -1.51 -23.12 -39.26
C ASN A 727 -0.39 -24.01 -39.83
N HIS A 728 0.86 -23.80 -39.43
CA HIS A 728 1.97 -24.66 -39.87
C HIS A 728 1.82 -26.09 -39.35
N CYS A 729 1.35 -26.29 -38.12
CA CYS A 729 1.11 -27.63 -37.57
C CYS A 729 -0.03 -28.36 -38.29
N ASN A 730 -1.13 -27.66 -38.62
CA ASN A 730 -2.20 -28.21 -39.44
C ASN A 730 -1.71 -28.54 -40.87
N ALA A 731 -0.86 -27.71 -41.46
CA ALA A 731 -0.24 -28.01 -42.75
C ALA A 731 0.66 -29.27 -42.70
N LEU A 732 1.46 -29.42 -41.63
CA LEU A 732 2.25 -30.63 -41.40
C LEU A 732 1.37 -31.87 -41.21
N LEU A 733 0.28 -31.75 -40.44
CA LEU A 733 -0.70 -32.83 -40.26
C LEU A 733 -1.31 -33.23 -41.61
N ALA A 734 -1.66 -32.26 -42.46
CA ALA A 734 -2.20 -32.51 -43.79
C ALA A 734 -1.19 -33.23 -44.70
N VAL A 735 0.10 -32.84 -44.64
CA VAL A 735 1.18 -33.54 -45.36
C VAL A 735 1.31 -34.98 -44.86
N LEU A 736 1.31 -35.21 -43.53
CA LEU A 736 1.35 -36.55 -42.94
C LEU A 736 0.16 -37.41 -43.40
N ALA A 737 -1.05 -36.83 -43.40
CA ALA A 737 -2.28 -37.52 -43.77
C ALA A 737 -2.27 -37.95 -45.24
N ILE A 738 -1.92 -37.05 -46.16
CA ILE A 738 -1.97 -37.34 -47.60
C ILE A 738 -0.77 -38.17 -48.08
N VAL A 739 0.44 -37.86 -47.63
CA VAL A 739 1.67 -38.48 -48.16
C VAL A 739 1.94 -39.86 -47.52
N THR A 740 1.52 -40.08 -46.27
CA THR A 740 1.93 -41.29 -45.51
C THR A 740 0.81 -42.28 -45.22
N SER A 741 -0.44 -41.97 -45.56
CA SER A 741 -1.56 -42.90 -45.33
C SER A 741 -1.56 -44.05 -46.34
N PRO A 742 -2.17 -45.20 -45.99
CA PRO A 742 -2.30 -46.32 -46.94
C PRO A 742 -3.12 -45.91 -48.17
N LEU A 743 -2.64 -46.25 -49.37
CA LEU A 743 -3.29 -45.90 -50.63
C LEU A 743 -4.75 -46.39 -50.71
N GLU A 744 -5.04 -47.55 -50.14
CA GLU A 744 -6.40 -48.11 -50.04
C GLU A 744 -7.36 -47.15 -49.31
N LYS A 745 -6.90 -46.52 -48.23
CA LYS A 745 -7.70 -45.59 -47.43
C LYS A 745 -7.87 -44.23 -48.10
N LEU A 746 -6.85 -43.75 -48.82
CA LEU A 746 -6.98 -42.56 -49.68
C LEU A 746 -8.00 -42.78 -50.78
N TYR A 747 -7.93 -43.92 -51.47
CA TYR A 747 -8.88 -44.25 -52.53
C TYR A 747 -10.32 -44.38 -51.99
N GLU A 748 -10.52 -45.07 -50.87
CA GLU A 748 -11.84 -45.25 -50.23
C GLU A 748 -12.54 -43.91 -49.94
N ILE A 749 -11.79 -42.90 -49.50
CA ILE A 749 -12.36 -41.61 -49.08
C ILE A 749 -12.50 -40.63 -50.26
N PHE A 750 -11.54 -40.61 -51.19
CA PHE A 750 -11.49 -39.63 -52.28
C PHE A 750 -11.92 -40.19 -53.65
N CYS A 751 -12.49 -41.40 -53.74
CA CYS A 751 -12.91 -42.02 -55.00
C CYS A 751 -13.88 -41.16 -55.82
N ASN A 752 -14.72 -40.36 -55.16
CA ASN A 752 -15.71 -39.48 -55.77
C ASN A 752 -15.14 -38.07 -56.10
N GLY A 753 -13.85 -37.86 -55.85
CA GLY A 753 -13.16 -36.60 -56.10
C GLY A 753 -13.20 -35.61 -54.93
N PHE A 754 -12.15 -34.80 -54.82
CA PHE A 754 -11.94 -33.87 -53.70
C PHE A 754 -13.00 -32.76 -53.60
N SER A 755 -13.59 -32.33 -54.73
CA SER A 755 -14.63 -31.28 -54.75
C SER A 755 -15.97 -31.74 -54.18
N GLU A 756 -16.34 -33.00 -54.40
CA GLU A 756 -17.55 -33.59 -53.80
C GLU A 756 -17.34 -33.82 -52.30
N TYR A 757 -16.13 -34.23 -51.90
CA TYR A 757 -15.76 -34.39 -50.49
C TYR A 757 -15.84 -33.09 -49.67
N ILE A 758 -15.29 -31.97 -50.18
CA ILE A 758 -15.40 -30.65 -49.51
C ILE A 758 -16.85 -30.21 -49.35
N SER A 759 -17.69 -30.50 -50.35
CA SER A 759 -19.12 -30.15 -50.31
C SER A 759 -19.88 -30.90 -49.20
N ILE A 760 -19.42 -32.10 -48.83
CA ILE A 760 -19.96 -32.92 -47.74
C ILE A 760 -19.47 -32.41 -46.38
N LEU A 761 -18.21 -31.97 -46.27
CA LEU A 761 -17.63 -31.42 -45.03
C LEU A 761 -18.26 -30.09 -44.59
N HIS A 762 -18.66 -29.22 -45.53
CA HIS A 762 -19.27 -27.92 -45.22
C HIS A 762 -20.66 -27.98 -44.57
N LEU A 763 -21.24 -29.17 -44.40
CA LEU A 763 -22.54 -29.38 -43.74
C LEU A 763 -22.44 -29.51 -42.20
N GLU A 764 -21.25 -29.70 -41.63
CA GLU A 764 -21.01 -29.73 -40.18
C GLU A 764 -20.48 -28.37 -39.66
N PRO A 765 -20.89 -27.90 -38.46
CA PRO A 765 -20.46 -26.59 -37.93
C PRO A 765 -18.94 -26.54 -37.68
N VAL A 766 -18.30 -25.48 -38.19
CA VAL A 766 -16.84 -25.33 -38.41
C VAL A 766 -16.15 -24.54 -37.29
N ASP A 767 -16.43 -24.83 -36.03
CA ASP A 767 -15.92 -23.97 -34.93
C ASP A 767 -14.49 -24.33 -34.45
N ASN A 768 -13.86 -25.40 -34.95
CA ASN A 768 -12.61 -25.95 -34.35
C ASN A 768 -11.46 -26.30 -35.32
N THR A 769 -11.44 -25.79 -36.55
CA THR A 769 -10.42 -26.16 -37.57
C THR A 769 -8.98 -25.83 -37.17
N LEU A 770 -8.75 -24.84 -36.30
CA LEU A 770 -7.42 -24.43 -35.87
C LEU A 770 -6.75 -25.39 -34.86
N LEU A 771 -7.53 -26.16 -34.11
CA LEU A 771 -7.05 -27.03 -33.01
C LEU A 771 -6.94 -28.51 -33.41
N GLU A 772 -7.22 -28.85 -34.68
CA GLU A 772 -7.26 -30.22 -35.17
C GLU A 772 -5.99 -31.02 -34.86
N TRP A 773 -4.80 -30.43 -35.07
CA TRP A 773 -3.55 -31.12 -34.76
C TRP A 773 -3.35 -31.41 -33.26
N LEU A 774 -3.80 -30.52 -32.37
CA LEU A 774 -3.71 -30.74 -30.92
C LEU A 774 -4.64 -31.86 -30.45
N HIS A 775 -5.82 -31.99 -31.07
CA HIS A 775 -6.75 -33.09 -30.80
C HIS A 775 -6.11 -34.47 -31.08
N TRP A 776 -5.27 -34.56 -32.11
CA TRP A 776 -4.59 -35.80 -32.49
C TRP A 776 -3.39 -36.14 -31.61
N ILE A 777 -2.63 -35.13 -31.20
CA ILE A 777 -1.40 -35.32 -30.42
C ILE A 777 -1.68 -35.53 -28.94
N GLN A 778 -2.60 -34.74 -28.36
CA GLN A 778 -2.95 -34.82 -26.94
C GLN A 778 -4.46 -34.84 -26.73
N PRO A 779 -5.14 -35.94 -27.13
CA PRO A 779 -6.60 -36.08 -26.99
C PRO A 779 -7.08 -35.98 -25.54
N SER A 780 -6.23 -36.33 -24.57
CA SER A 780 -6.53 -36.21 -23.12
C SER A 780 -6.75 -34.77 -22.67
N CYS A 781 -6.06 -33.81 -23.30
CA CYS A 781 -6.17 -32.40 -22.95
C CYS A 781 -7.12 -31.62 -23.86
N PHE A 782 -7.38 -32.08 -25.09
CA PHE A 782 -8.12 -31.27 -26.07
C PHE A 782 -9.37 -31.95 -26.67
N SER A 783 -9.79 -33.15 -26.28
CA SER A 783 -10.91 -33.85 -26.97
C SER A 783 -12.30 -33.18 -26.83
N ASN A 784 -12.97 -32.92 -27.96
CA ASN A 784 -14.34 -32.36 -28.04
C ASN A 784 -15.46 -33.35 -27.64
N SER A 785 -15.16 -34.64 -27.49
CA SER A 785 -16.17 -35.71 -27.41
C SER A 785 -16.69 -36.03 -26.00
N LEU A 786 -16.30 -35.30 -24.96
CA LEU A 786 -16.62 -35.64 -23.57
C LEU A 786 -17.76 -34.78 -23.02
N HIS A 787 -19.00 -34.93 -23.50
CA HIS A 787 -20.17 -34.13 -23.08
C HIS A 787 -20.62 -34.24 -21.60
N GLY A 788 -19.73 -34.57 -20.65
CA GLY A 788 -19.97 -34.45 -19.21
C GLY A 788 -19.37 -33.17 -18.64
N SER A 789 -20.20 -32.25 -18.15
CA SER A 789 -19.74 -30.93 -17.67
C SER A 789 -18.69 -30.98 -16.54
N SER A 790 -18.58 -32.09 -15.79
CA SER A 790 -17.64 -32.23 -14.67
C SER A 790 -16.22 -32.65 -15.06
N LEU A 791 -16.01 -33.18 -16.26
CA LEU A 791 -14.70 -33.64 -16.72
C LEU A 791 -13.96 -32.53 -17.49
N TRP A 792 -14.71 -31.69 -18.21
CA TRP A 792 -14.18 -30.51 -18.90
C TRP A 792 -13.48 -29.55 -17.95
N ASP A 793 -14.11 -29.26 -16.82
CA ASP A 793 -13.57 -28.31 -15.86
C ASP A 793 -12.21 -28.84 -15.30
N LYS A 794 -12.05 -30.17 -15.10
CA LYS A 794 -10.80 -30.80 -14.61
C LYS A 794 -9.70 -30.82 -15.65
N ILE A 795 -10.08 -30.87 -16.92
CA ILE A 795 -9.15 -30.73 -18.04
C ILE A 795 -8.67 -29.28 -18.10
N ALA A 796 -9.57 -28.30 -17.89
CA ALA A 796 -9.18 -26.89 -17.82
C ALA A 796 -8.19 -26.63 -16.67
N VAL A 797 -8.41 -27.15 -15.45
CA VAL A 797 -7.43 -26.96 -14.36
C VAL A 797 -6.04 -27.50 -14.71
N GLU A 798 -5.97 -28.66 -15.39
CA GLU A 798 -4.69 -29.19 -15.84
C GLU A 798 -4.04 -28.32 -16.93
N GLN A 799 -4.80 -27.88 -17.92
CA GLN A 799 -4.29 -26.99 -18.98
C GLN A 799 -3.72 -25.69 -18.39
N TYR A 800 -4.45 -25.06 -17.47
CA TYR A 800 -3.99 -23.85 -16.81
C TYR A 800 -2.77 -24.11 -15.92
N LEU A 801 -2.72 -25.24 -15.21
CA LEU A 801 -1.55 -25.63 -14.43
C LEU A 801 -0.30 -25.80 -15.31
N ILE A 802 -0.44 -26.50 -16.44
CA ILE A 802 0.66 -26.65 -17.41
C ILE A 802 1.08 -25.26 -17.90
N LEU A 803 0.13 -24.43 -18.35
CA LEU A 803 0.38 -23.08 -18.85
C LEU A 803 1.12 -22.20 -17.83
N LEU A 804 0.71 -22.22 -16.55
CA LEU A 804 1.35 -21.44 -15.47
C LEU A 804 2.81 -21.86 -15.27
N LEU A 805 3.08 -23.16 -15.23
CA LEU A 805 4.42 -23.69 -14.96
C LEU A 805 5.38 -23.53 -16.15
N SER A 806 4.87 -23.35 -17.36
CA SER A 806 5.66 -23.06 -18.56
C SER A 806 6.04 -21.58 -18.72
N GLN A 807 5.51 -20.66 -17.90
CA GLN A 807 5.76 -19.22 -17.99
C GLN A 807 7.19 -18.80 -17.58
N PRO A 808 7.71 -17.67 -18.08
CA PRO A 808 9.03 -17.11 -17.72
C PRO A 808 9.16 -16.61 -16.29
N ASN A 809 8.08 -16.14 -15.70
CA ASN A 809 7.96 -15.73 -14.31
C ASN A 809 6.57 -16.15 -13.83
N CYS A 810 6.34 -16.12 -12.52
CA CYS A 810 5.01 -16.31 -11.95
C CYS A 810 4.06 -15.24 -12.49
N ASN A 811 3.15 -15.62 -13.39
CA ASN A 811 2.05 -14.77 -13.80
C ASN A 811 0.99 -14.82 -12.70
N TRP A 812 0.89 -13.73 -11.93
CA TRP A 812 -0.04 -13.62 -10.80
C TRP A 812 -1.51 -13.73 -11.22
N ASN A 813 -1.86 -13.27 -12.43
CA ASN A 813 -3.22 -13.41 -12.96
C ASN A 813 -3.57 -14.87 -13.24
N LEU A 814 -2.67 -15.61 -13.90
CA LEU A 814 -2.86 -17.05 -14.14
C LEU A 814 -2.89 -17.85 -12.83
N LEU A 815 -2.02 -17.51 -11.87
CA LEU A 815 -2.02 -18.15 -10.56
C LEU A 815 -3.37 -17.96 -9.86
N LEU A 816 -3.87 -16.72 -9.80
CA LEU A 816 -5.15 -16.45 -9.16
C LEU A 816 -6.30 -17.13 -9.88
N GLN A 817 -6.28 -17.19 -11.22
CA GLN A 817 -7.25 -17.96 -12.01
C GLN A 817 -7.25 -19.43 -11.58
N ILE A 818 -6.10 -20.08 -11.53
CA ILE A 818 -5.96 -21.50 -11.13
C ILE A 818 -6.47 -21.76 -9.71
N LEU A 819 -6.21 -20.83 -8.79
CA LEU A 819 -6.69 -20.96 -7.41
C LEU A 819 -8.22 -20.87 -7.31
N MET A 820 -8.89 -20.24 -8.29
CA MET A 820 -10.34 -20.03 -8.29
C MET A 820 -11.10 -20.99 -9.23
N LEU A 821 -10.42 -21.67 -10.15
CA LEU A 821 -11.03 -22.65 -11.06
C LEU A 821 -11.57 -23.86 -10.30
N GLU A 822 -12.65 -24.46 -10.83
CA GLU A 822 -13.27 -25.69 -10.31
C GLU A 822 -13.51 -25.73 -8.80
N ASP A 823 -14.26 -24.76 -8.27
CA ASP A 823 -14.55 -24.74 -6.84
C ASP A 823 -13.25 -24.83 -6.00
N CYS A 824 -12.20 -24.11 -6.45
CA CYS A 824 -10.89 -24.04 -5.81
C CYS A 824 -10.20 -25.41 -5.63
N LEU A 825 -10.15 -26.23 -6.69
CA LEU A 825 -9.59 -27.60 -6.65
C LEU A 825 -8.14 -27.64 -6.14
N ILE A 826 -7.25 -26.81 -6.69
CA ILE A 826 -5.82 -26.79 -6.33
C ILE A 826 -5.61 -26.44 -4.85
N PRO A 827 -6.20 -25.36 -4.30
CA PRO A 827 -6.18 -25.09 -2.86
C PRO A 827 -6.68 -26.26 -2.00
N ARG A 828 -7.74 -26.96 -2.43
CA ARG A 828 -8.26 -28.15 -1.71
C ARG A 828 -7.26 -29.30 -1.72
N ILE A 829 -6.60 -29.57 -2.84
CA ILE A 829 -5.55 -30.60 -2.94
C ILE A 829 -4.39 -30.23 -1.99
N LEU A 830 -3.91 -28.98 -2.04
CA LEU A 830 -2.81 -28.50 -1.20
C LEU A 830 -3.14 -28.52 0.30
N LEU A 831 -4.36 -28.14 0.67
CA LEU A 831 -4.79 -28.12 2.07
C LEU A 831 -4.96 -29.53 2.63
N ASN A 832 -5.53 -30.45 1.83
CA ASN A 832 -5.69 -31.85 2.23
C ASN A 832 -4.33 -32.57 2.37
N SER A 833 -3.34 -32.28 1.53
CA SER A 833 -2.00 -32.88 1.61
C SER A 833 -1.10 -32.25 2.69
N ALA A 834 -1.44 -31.06 3.18
CA ALA A 834 -0.75 -30.44 4.31
C ALA A 834 -1.07 -31.10 5.67
N SER A 835 -2.09 -31.98 5.74
CA SER A 835 -2.45 -32.73 6.94
C SER A 835 -1.59 -34.00 7.08
N ILE A 836 -0.69 -34.03 8.07
CA ILE A 836 0.00 -35.26 8.50
C ILE A 836 -0.17 -35.38 10.03
N ASP A 837 -0.51 -36.60 10.42
CA ASP A 837 -0.90 -37.10 11.75
C ASP A 837 -0.16 -36.47 12.94
N GLU A 838 -0.93 -35.96 13.89
CA GLU A 838 -0.45 -35.45 15.18
C GLU A 838 0.07 -36.56 16.12
N GLU A 839 0.21 -37.81 15.70
CA GLU A 839 0.46 -38.92 16.66
C GLU A 839 1.95 -39.19 17.00
N ASN A 840 2.93 -38.56 16.33
CA ASN A 840 4.37 -38.81 16.60
C ASN A 840 5.16 -37.55 17.01
N PHE A 841 5.07 -37.17 18.29
CA PHE A 841 5.46 -35.85 18.82
C PHE A 841 6.92 -35.66 19.31
N ASN A 842 7.89 -36.53 18.99
CA ASN A 842 9.17 -36.53 19.73
C ASN A 842 10.45 -36.13 18.98
N ASP A 843 10.43 -35.72 17.70
CA ASP A 843 11.68 -35.36 16.98
C ASP A 843 11.84 -33.87 16.65
N VAL A 844 13.01 -33.30 16.95
CA VAL A 844 13.37 -31.88 16.69
C VAL A 844 13.26 -31.48 15.20
N GLN A 845 13.37 -32.44 14.27
CA GLN A 845 13.15 -32.20 12.83
C GLN A 845 11.68 -31.96 12.43
N THR A 846 10.71 -32.42 13.23
CA THR A 846 9.27 -32.23 12.95
C THR A 846 8.82 -30.79 13.18
N LYS A 847 9.41 -30.06 14.15
CA LYS A 847 9.08 -28.65 14.44
C LYS A 847 9.35 -27.69 13.26
N GLY A 848 10.44 -27.92 12.52
CA GLY A 848 10.77 -27.13 11.33
C GLY A 848 9.82 -27.37 10.15
N LYS A 849 9.34 -28.62 9.98
CA LYS A 849 8.35 -28.99 8.96
C LYS A 849 6.96 -28.43 9.28
N ASN A 850 6.53 -28.48 10.54
CA ASN A 850 5.22 -27.96 10.97
C ASN A 850 5.09 -26.43 10.78
N ASN A 851 6.17 -25.67 11.01
CA ASN A 851 6.14 -24.23 10.79
C ASN A 851 5.91 -23.87 9.31
N LYS A 852 6.50 -24.62 8.37
CA LYS A 852 6.32 -24.39 6.92
C LYS A 852 4.93 -24.75 6.42
N GLN A 853 4.38 -25.86 6.89
CA GLN A 853 2.98 -26.23 6.59
C GLN A 853 2.01 -25.20 7.16
N SER A 854 2.27 -24.68 8.36
CA SER A 854 1.45 -23.62 8.95
C SER A 854 1.46 -22.33 8.12
N LYS A 855 2.59 -21.98 7.51
CA LYS A 855 2.69 -20.83 6.59
C LYS A 855 1.91 -21.04 5.30
N LEU A 856 1.87 -22.26 4.74
CA LEU A 856 1.06 -22.57 3.56
C LEU A 856 -0.44 -22.47 3.87
N ILE A 857 -0.88 -23.04 4.99
CA ILE A 857 -2.28 -22.96 5.44
C ILE A 857 -2.67 -21.49 5.62
N GLU A 858 -1.81 -20.69 6.26
CA GLU A 858 -2.00 -19.25 6.40
C GLU A 858 -2.08 -18.54 5.04
N ALA A 859 -1.16 -18.82 4.11
CA ALA A 859 -1.16 -18.21 2.79
C ALA A 859 -2.46 -18.50 2.02
N ILE A 860 -2.92 -19.77 1.99
CA ILE A 860 -4.16 -20.16 1.31
C ILE A 860 -5.36 -19.46 1.96
N VAL A 861 -5.48 -19.49 3.29
CA VAL A 861 -6.60 -18.88 4.01
C VAL A 861 -6.64 -17.36 3.78
N MET A 862 -5.49 -16.68 3.84
CA MET A 862 -5.42 -15.23 3.65
C MET A 862 -5.78 -14.81 2.22
N VAL A 863 -5.26 -15.49 1.19
CA VAL A 863 -5.63 -15.21 -0.22
C VAL A 863 -7.12 -15.41 -0.46
N MET A 864 -7.72 -16.46 0.13
CA MET A 864 -9.16 -16.72 0.02
C MET A 864 -10.00 -15.68 0.77
N ILE A 865 -9.55 -15.19 1.93
CA ILE A 865 -10.23 -14.11 2.67
C ILE A 865 -10.20 -12.79 1.89
N TYR A 866 -9.06 -12.45 1.27
CA TYR A 866 -8.86 -11.22 0.52
C TYR A 866 -9.64 -11.17 -0.80
N SER A 867 -10.11 -12.31 -1.32
CA SER A 867 -10.88 -12.43 -2.56
C SER A 867 -12.36 -12.01 -2.37
N LYS A 868 -12.61 -10.71 -2.19
CA LYS A 868 -13.94 -10.15 -1.87
C LYS A 868 -15.04 -10.46 -2.89
N SER A 869 -14.70 -10.56 -4.17
CA SER A 869 -15.63 -10.76 -5.29
C SER A 869 -16.30 -12.14 -5.32
N LEU A 870 -15.71 -13.15 -4.65
CA LEU A 870 -16.21 -14.53 -4.62
C LEU A 870 -16.34 -15.05 -3.17
N PRO A 871 -17.46 -14.74 -2.49
CA PRO A 871 -17.65 -15.09 -1.08
C PRO A 871 -17.63 -16.59 -0.77
N ARG A 872 -17.85 -17.46 -1.77
CA ARG A 872 -17.90 -18.92 -1.56
C ARG A 872 -16.52 -19.58 -1.43
N CYS A 873 -15.46 -18.99 -1.98
CA CYS A 873 -14.14 -19.65 -2.12
C CYS A 873 -13.59 -20.19 -0.80
N LEU A 874 -13.56 -19.36 0.25
CA LEU A 874 -13.05 -19.76 1.56
C LEU A 874 -13.79 -20.96 2.13
N SER A 875 -15.12 -21.00 1.95
CA SER A 875 -15.95 -22.07 2.51
C SER A 875 -15.77 -23.38 1.77
N ILE A 876 -15.73 -23.33 0.44
CA ILE A 876 -15.49 -24.49 -0.41
C ILE A 876 -14.11 -25.11 -0.12
N VAL A 877 -13.06 -24.29 0.02
CA VAL A 877 -11.70 -24.78 0.31
C VAL A 877 -11.61 -25.44 1.69
N LEU A 878 -12.26 -24.84 2.70
CA LEU A 878 -12.19 -25.31 4.07
C LEU A 878 -13.15 -26.47 4.38
N GLU A 879 -14.21 -26.68 3.57
CA GLU A 879 -15.28 -27.63 3.90
C GLU A 879 -14.77 -29.06 4.14
N ASP A 880 -14.04 -29.62 3.17
CA ASP A 880 -13.47 -30.97 3.26
C ASP A 880 -12.47 -31.10 4.43
N TYR A 881 -11.65 -30.06 4.63
CA TYR A 881 -10.64 -30.02 5.68
C TYR A 881 -11.28 -29.98 7.08
N MET A 882 -12.34 -29.19 7.23
CA MET A 882 -13.10 -29.03 8.47
C MET A 882 -13.92 -30.27 8.80
N ASP A 883 -14.48 -30.95 7.80
CA ASP A 883 -15.18 -32.22 7.94
C ASP A 883 -14.20 -33.33 8.40
N LYS A 884 -13.04 -33.45 7.75
CA LYS A 884 -11.99 -34.43 8.11
C LYS A 884 -11.49 -34.26 9.55
N HIS A 885 -11.27 -33.01 9.99
CA HIS A 885 -10.75 -32.70 11.32
C HIS A 885 -11.83 -32.40 12.39
N GLN A 886 -13.12 -32.57 12.06
CA GLN A 886 -14.26 -32.30 12.95
C GLN A 886 -14.22 -30.90 13.62
N MET A 887 -13.75 -29.88 12.89
CA MET A 887 -13.49 -28.54 13.45
C MET A 887 -14.70 -27.60 13.45
N TRP A 888 -15.82 -27.99 12.85
CA TRP A 888 -17.03 -27.13 12.78
C TRP A 888 -17.52 -26.69 14.16
N ASN A 889 -17.43 -27.56 15.16
CA ASN A 889 -17.79 -27.22 16.55
C ASN A 889 -16.82 -26.20 17.17
N GLN A 890 -15.55 -26.19 16.75
CA GLN A 890 -14.50 -25.32 17.32
C GLN A 890 -14.61 -23.87 16.81
N LEU A 891 -15.28 -23.61 15.67
CA LEU A 891 -15.52 -22.25 15.16
C LEU A 891 -16.31 -21.36 16.12
N TYR A 892 -17.22 -21.95 16.91
CA TYR A 892 -18.06 -21.23 17.86
C TYR A 892 -17.37 -21.02 19.22
N TYR A 893 -16.34 -21.81 19.50
CA TYR A 893 -15.56 -21.80 20.73
C TYR A 893 -14.07 -21.60 20.40
N LEU A 894 -13.75 -20.52 19.68
CA LEU A 894 -12.38 -20.10 19.38
C LEU A 894 -11.62 -19.75 20.69
N SER A 895 -11.27 -20.75 21.49
CA SER A 895 -10.66 -20.63 22.82
C SER A 895 -9.12 -20.65 22.75
N VAL A 896 -8.47 -20.17 23.81
CA VAL A 896 -7.06 -19.76 23.99
C VAL A 896 -5.98 -20.82 23.65
N ALA A 897 -6.33 -22.02 23.19
CA ALA A 897 -5.39 -23.03 22.70
C ALA A 897 -5.69 -23.39 21.24
N ASP A 898 -5.36 -22.47 20.32
CA ASP A 898 -5.51 -22.66 18.88
C ASP A 898 -4.50 -23.73 18.40
N LYS A 899 -4.90 -25.01 18.41
CA LYS A 899 -4.11 -26.09 17.81
C LYS A 899 -4.08 -25.98 16.28
N SER A 900 -5.12 -25.39 15.68
CA SER A 900 -5.27 -25.24 14.23
C SER A 900 -4.91 -23.83 13.76
N LYS A 901 -4.00 -23.75 12.77
CA LYS A 901 -3.60 -22.48 12.15
C LYS A 901 -4.77 -21.78 11.44
N VAL A 902 -5.72 -22.52 10.86
CA VAL A 902 -6.93 -21.96 10.20
C VAL A 902 -7.74 -21.09 11.18
N LEU A 903 -7.99 -21.61 12.38
CA LEU A 903 -8.74 -20.90 13.42
C LEU A 903 -8.01 -19.64 13.89
N SER A 904 -6.67 -19.72 14.03
CA SER A 904 -5.85 -18.57 14.39
C SER A 904 -5.91 -17.44 13.34
N CYS A 905 -5.91 -17.78 12.04
CA CYS A 905 -6.00 -16.81 10.95
C CYS A 905 -7.36 -16.10 10.93
N LEU A 906 -8.45 -16.86 11.14
CA LEU A 906 -9.81 -16.31 11.25
C LEU A 906 -9.95 -15.38 12.47
N LYS A 907 -9.44 -15.80 13.63
CA LYS A 907 -9.44 -14.99 14.86
C LYS A 907 -8.71 -13.67 14.68
N LEU A 908 -7.53 -13.69 14.05
CA LEU A 908 -6.74 -12.49 13.78
C LEU A 908 -7.52 -11.49 12.89
N HIS A 909 -8.14 -11.98 11.82
CA HIS A 909 -8.94 -11.13 10.93
C HIS A 909 -10.17 -10.51 11.61
N ILE A 910 -10.89 -11.31 12.40
CA ILE A 910 -12.04 -10.81 13.17
C ILE A 910 -11.58 -9.79 14.23
N SER A 911 -10.44 -10.03 14.89
CA SER A 911 -9.88 -9.08 15.86
C SER A 911 -9.46 -7.74 15.24
N LYS A 912 -9.02 -7.73 13.97
CA LYS A 912 -8.67 -6.50 13.24
C LYS A 912 -9.90 -5.60 13.04
N ALA A 913 -11.07 -6.18 12.77
CA ALA A 913 -12.34 -5.44 12.68
C ALA A 913 -12.74 -4.77 14.01
N ASN A 914 -12.24 -5.27 15.14
CA ASN A 914 -12.55 -4.75 16.48
C ASN A 914 -11.65 -3.58 16.88
N LYS A 915 -10.53 -3.36 16.18
CA LYS A 915 -9.54 -2.33 16.49
C LYS A 915 -10.14 -0.91 16.67
N PRO A 916 -11.05 -0.39 15.82
CA PRO A 916 -11.62 0.94 16.03
C PRO A 916 -12.48 1.01 17.30
N THR A 917 -13.32 0.00 17.54
CA THR A 917 -14.16 -0.08 18.74
C THR A 917 -13.31 -0.19 20.01
N LEU A 918 -12.23 -0.98 19.98
CA LEU A 918 -11.27 -1.10 21.08
C LEU A 918 -10.54 0.22 21.34
N LYS A 919 -10.10 0.93 20.30
CA LYS A 919 -9.50 2.27 20.47
C LYS A 919 -10.48 3.27 21.09
N GLN A 920 -11.74 3.25 20.66
CA GLN A 920 -12.78 4.11 21.22
C GLN A 920 -13.03 3.79 22.69
N LEU A 921 -13.16 2.50 23.05
CA LEU A 921 -13.29 2.05 24.43
C LEU A 921 -12.12 2.46 25.31
N ILE A 922 -10.89 2.26 24.83
CA ILE A 922 -9.68 2.65 25.55
C ILE A 922 -9.63 4.17 25.69
N SER A 923 -10.00 4.94 24.67
CA SER A 923 -10.06 6.40 24.78
C SER A 923 -11.09 6.87 25.80
N LEU A 924 -12.26 6.22 25.87
CA LEU A 924 -13.29 6.51 26.87
C LEU A 924 -12.79 6.17 28.28
N LEU A 925 -12.17 5.00 28.45
CA LEU A 925 -11.61 4.57 29.73
C LEU A 925 -10.41 5.41 30.16
N LEU A 926 -9.57 5.89 29.24
CA LEU A 926 -8.47 6.82 29.51
C LEU A 926 -8.98 8.22 29.81
N MET A 927 -10.02 8.70 29.13
CA MET A 927 -10.68 9.97 29.46
C MET A 927 -11.33 9.89 30.84
N TRP A 928 -11.92 8.75 31.21
CA TRP A 928 -12.47 8.55 32.54
C TRP A 928 -11.40 8.37 33.58
N GLN A 929 -10.32 7.69 33.24
CA GLN A 929 -9.14 7.67 34.07
C GLN A 929 -8.65 9.09 34.25
N ALA A 930 -8.59 9.96 33.25
CA ALA A 930 -8.22 11.37 33.43
C ALA A 930 -9.19 12.14 34.35
N VAL A 931 -10.50 11.95 34.18
CA VAL A 931 -11.54 12.56 35.03
C VAL A 931 -11.48 12.06 36.48
N GLU A 932 -11.23 10.76 36.70
CA GLU A 932 -11.04 10.17 38.04
C GLU A 932 -9.64 10.42 38.62
N SER A 933 -8.59 10.51 37.78
CA SER A 933 -7.19 10.70 38.14
C SER A 933 -6.77 12.16 38.27
N HIS A 934 -7.63 13.12 37.90
CA HIS A 934 -7.62 14.43 38.59
C HIS A 934 -7.85 14.27 40.11
N GLY A 935 -8.36 13.12 40.57
CA GLY A 935 -8.40 12.70 41.97
C GLY A 935 -7.11 12.04 42.50
N THR A 936 -6.17 11.66 41.64
CA THR A 936 -4.85 11.08 42.01
C THR A 936 -3.68 11.84 41.41
N CYS A 937 -3.84 13.13 41.09
CA CYS A 937 -2.68 14.01 40.96
C CYS A 937 -2.07 14.15 42.36
N HIS A 938 -0.78 13.86 42.50
CA HIS A 938 -0.06 13.73 43.77
C HIS A 938 0.05 15.00 44.64
N TYR A 939 -0.72 16.06 44.38
CA TYR A 939 -0.69 17.28 45.20
C TYR A 939 -1.79 17.23 46.27
N LYS A 940 -1.44 16.59 47.39
CA LYS A 940 -2.15 16.69 48.68
C LYS A 940 -1.86 18.04 49.36
N GLN A 941 -2.13 19.15 48.71
CA GLN A 941 -2.14 20.45 49.40
C GLN A 941 -3.54 21.02 49.31
N THR A 942 -4.18 21.09 50.47
CA THR A 942 -5.43 21.82 50.71
C THR A 942 -5.19 23.30 50.51
N LEU A 943 -6.14 24.01 49.89
CA LEU A 943 -6.04 25.47 49.69
C LEU A 943 -5.89 26.12 51.09
N PRO A 944 -4.87 26.95 51.33
CA PRO A 944 -4.67 27.53 52.66
C PRO A 944 -5.90 28.34 53.06
N GLU A 945 -6.37 28.15 54.28
CA GLU A 945 -7.49 28.93 54.83
C GLU A 945 -7.18 30.44 54.78
N SER A 946 -5.92 30.84 54.88
CA SER A 946 -5.47 32.23 54.74
C SER A 946 -5.74 32.83 53.35
N LEU A 947 -5.81 32.02 52.29
CA LEU A 947 -6.11 32.48 50.94
C LEU A 947 -7.62 32.43 50.66
N LEU A 948 -8.30 31.37 51.12
CA LEU A 948 -9.77 31.26 51.05
C LEU A 948 -10.48 32.39 51.80
N ASN A 949 -9.96 32.79 52.97
CA ASN A 949 -10.53 33.87 53.78
C ASN A 949 -10.35 35.27 53.15
N LYS A 950 -9.45 35.41 52.17
CA LYS A 950 -9.23 36.67 51.43
C LYS A 950 -9.92 36.72 50.07
N ILE A 951 -10.62 35.65 49.66
CA ILE A 951 -11.52 35.70 48.50
C ILE A 951 -12.69 36.62 48.88
N PRO A 952 -13.00 37.65 48.08
CA PRO A 952 -14.15 38.50 48.31
C PRO A 952 -15.42 37.66 48.45
N LYS A 953 -16.17 37.87 49.54
CA LYS A 953 -17.41 37.12 49.82
C LYS A 953 -18.45 37.29 48.71
N GLU A 954 -18.36 38.37 47.95
CA GLU A 954 -19.21 38.71 46.82
C GLU A 954 -19.05 37.72 45.65
N TRP A 955 -17.97 36.95 45.58
CA TRP A 955 -17.70 36.02 44.48
C TRP A 955 -18.38 34.63 44.66
N ASP A 956 -18.98 34.33 45.83
CA ASP A 956 -19.70 33.08 46.11
C ASP A 956 -18.95 31.78 45.71
N TYR A 957 -17.62 31.75 45.90
CA TYR A 957 -16.78 30.60 45.53
C TYR A 957 -16.97 29.40 46.48
N VAL A 958 -17.26 28.21 45.91
CA VAL A 958 -17.37 26.94 46.66
C VAL A 958 -16.22 26.01 46.28
N PRO A 959 -15.32 25.64 47.22
CA PRO A 959 -14.19 24.76 46.93
C PRO A 959 -14.63 23.37 46.43
N ARG A 960 -13.98 22.88 45.35
CA ARG A 960 -14.30 21.60 44.68
C ARG A 960 -14.27 20.36 45.59
N GLU A 961 -13.59 20.42 46.73
CA GLU A 961 -13.49 19.31 47.69
C GLU A 961 -14.85 18.90 48.30
N LEU A 962 -15.82 19.82 48.41
CA LEU A 962 -17.17 19.51 48.88
C LEU A 962 -18.03 18.73 47.86
N LYS A 963 -17.71 18.77 46.56
CA LYS A 963 -18.43 18.02 45.50
C LYS A 963 -18.00 16.54 45.38
N ARG A 964 -16.97 16.09 46.12
CA ARG A 964 -16.40 14.72 46.02
C ARG A 964 -17.25 13.58 46.62
N ARG A 965 -18.34 13.85 47.34
CA ARG A 965 -19.08 12.81 48.10
C ARG A 965 -20.13 11.99 47.33
N GLU A 966 -20.31 12.19 46.03
CA GLU A 966 -21.41 11.53 45.26
C GLU A 966 -20.98 10.48 44.20
N SER A 967 -19.70 10.10 44.12
CA SER A 967 -19.14 9.37 42.96
C SER A 967 -19.50 7.87 42.83
N GLY A 968 -20.14 7.25 43.82
CA GLY A 968 -20.50 5.82 43.78
C GLY A 968 -21.63 5.46 42.79
N LYS A 969 -22.43 6.45 42.34
CA LYS A 969 -23.53 6.26 41.38
C LYS A 969 -23.08 6.36 39.91
N ASN A 970 -21.89 6.91 39.65
CA ASN A 970 -21.40 7.15 38.28
C ASN A 970 -20.88 5.88 37.61
N LEU A 971 -20.29 4.94 38.36
CA LEU A 971 -19.70 3.72 37.77
C LEU A 971 -20.72 2.89 36.98
N THR A 972 -21.98 2.78 37.44
CA THR A 972 -23.03 2.04 36.73
C THR A 972 -23.47 2.73 35.44
N LYS A 973 -23.56 4.07 35.44
CA LYS A 973 -23.92 4.88 34.24
C LYS A 973 -22.80 4.85 33.19
N LEU A 974 -21.56 4.83 33.66
CA LEU A 974 -20.35 4.75 32.86
C LEU A 974 -20.19 3.36 32.24
N MET A 975 -20.24 2.28 33.02
CA MET A 975 -20.22 0.92 32.44
C MET A 975 -21.38 0.69 31.47
N ALA A 976 -22.54 1.29 31.70
CA ALA A 976 -23.65 1.33 30.75
C ALA A 976 -23.27 2.03 29.43
N GLN A 977 -22.62 3.20 29.49
CA GLN A 977 -22.12 3.89 28.29
C GLN A 977 -21.07 3.06 27.54
N ALA A 978 -20.10 2.45 28.23
CA ALA A 978 -19.09 1.61 27.59
C ALA A 978 -19.70 0.38 26.90
N VAL A 979 -20.68 -0.27 27.53
CA VAL A 979 -21.47 -1.36 26.91
C VAL A 979 -22.28 -0.85 25.71
N SER A 980 -22.85 0.37 25.78
CA SER A 980 -23.59 0.96 24.67
C SER A 980 -22.70 1.25 23.45
N VAL A 981 -21.42 1.58 23.65
CA VAL A 981 -20.47 1.79 22.55
C VAL A 981 -20.15 0.47 21.84
N VAL A 982 -20.00 -0.63 22.58
CA VAL A 982 -19.78 -1.95 21.96
C VAL A 982 -21.02 -2.43 21.22
N ILE A 983 -22.20 -2.34 21.85
CA ILE A 983 -23.45 -2.82 21.25
C ILE A 983 -23.89 -1.92 20.07
N GLY A 984 -23.66 -0.61 20.15
CA GLY A 984 -23.99 0.33 19.08
C GLY A 984 -23.09 0.19 17.86
N ASN A 985 -21.82 -0.15 18.05
CA ASN A 985 -20.88 -0.38 16.93
C ASN A 985 -20.97 -1.82 16.37
N LEU A 986 -21.70 -2.72 17.01
CA LEU A 986 -21.80 -4.13 16.64
C LEU A 986 -22.32 -4.36 15.20
N PRO A 987 -23.39 -3.69 14.74
CA PRO A 987 -23.84 -3.83 13.35
C PRO A 987 -22.79 -3.37 12.34
N ALA A 988 -22.14 -2.22 12.59
CA ALA A 988 -21.10 -1.67 11.71
C ALA A 988 -19.87 -2.59 11.62
N ALA A 989 -19.48 -3.19 12.74
CA ALA A 989 -18.35 -4.10 12.75
C ALA A 989 -18.65 -5.44 12.06
N ILE A 990 -19.87 -5.96 12.21
CA ILE A 990 -20.33 -7.12 11.42
C ILE A 990 -20.40 -6.76 9.94
N ALA A 991 -20.85 -5.57 9.58
CA ALA A 991 -20.87 -5.10 8.19
C ALA A 991 -19.46 -5.10 7.58
N SER A 992 -18.44 -4.67 8.35
CA SER A 992 -17.03 -4.60 7.93
C SER A 992 -16.33 -5.95 7.70
N LEU A 993 -16.92 -7.06 8.15
CA LEU A 993 -16.33 -8.39 7.95
C LEU A 993 -16.36 -8.78 6.46
N PRO A 994 -15.30 -9.41 5.93
CA PRO A 994 -15.29 -9.94 4.58
C PRO A 994 -16.48 -10.87 4.31
N CYS A 995 -17.10 -10.72 3.14
CA CYS A 995 -18.22 -11.57 2.71
C CYS A 995 -17.86 -13.07 2.73
N THR A 996 -16.61 -13.40 2.48
CA THR A 996 -16.05 -14.77 2.55
C THR A 996 -16.18 -15.40 3.95
N ILE A 997 -15.93 -14.61 5.00
CA ILE A 997 -16.07 -15.04 6.40
C ILE A 997 -17.55 -15.16 6.78
N LYS A 998 -18.38 -14.19 6.38
CA LYS A 998 -19.83 -14.25 6.62
C LYS A 998 -20.46 -15.51 6.02
N TYR A 999 -20.05 -15.86 4.79
CA TYR A 999 -20.51 -17.08 4.12
C TYR A 999 -20.07 -18.36 4.85
N LEU A 1000 -18.82 -18.43 5.33
CA LEU A 1000 -18.30 -19.58 6.10
C LEU A 1000 -19.10 -19.84 7.38
N PHE A 1001 -19.43 -18.78 8.14
CA PHE A 1001 -20.25 -18.91 9.34
C PHE A 1001 -21.71 -19.30 9.03
N ASN A 1002 -22.25 -18.87 7.90
CA ASN A 1002 -23.57 -19.31 7.43
C ASN A 1002 -23.55 -20.81 7.08
N LEU A 1003 -22.52 -21.28 6.35
CA LEU A 1003 -22.35 -22.70 6.03
C LEU A 1003 -22.19 -23.56 7.30
N ALA A 1004 -21.38 -23.10 8.27
CA ALA A 1004 -21.23 -23.76 9.56
C ALA A 1004 -22.57 -23.91 10.30
N GLY A 1005 -23.40 -22.85 10.29
CA GLY A 1005 -24.74 -22.87 10.86
C GLY A 1005 -25.66 -23.90 10.20
N LYS A 1006 -25.57 -24.08 8.87
CA LYS A 1006 -26.35 -25.10 8.14
C LYS A 1006 -25.88 -26.53 8.46
N LYS A 1007 -24.57 -26.81 8.50
CA LYS A 1007 -24.05 -28.15 8.81
C LYS A 1007 -24.32 -28.60 10.24
N LEU A 1008 -24.34 -27.68 11.20
CA LEU A 1008 -24.60 -27.96 12.62
C LEU A 1008 -26.09 -27.98 12.99
N HIS A 1009 -26.98 -27.74 12.02
CA HIS A 1009 -28.43 -27.64 12.21
C HIS A 1009 -29.04 -28.89 12.88
N ASN A 1010 -28.45 -30.07 12.68
CA ASN A 1010 -28.96 -31.34 13.19
C ASN A 1010 -28.67 -31.57 14.69
N ASN A 1011 -27.73 -30.84 15.31
CA ASN A 1011 -27.24 -31.18 16.65
C ASN A 1011 -27.65 -30.18 17.75
N ASN A 1012 -27.99 -28.91 17.44
CA ASN A 1012 -28.49 -27.97 18.45
C ASN A 1012 -29.18 -26.71 17.85
N PRO A 1013 -30.49 -26.47 18.10
CA PRO A 1013 -31.22 -25.31 17.57
C PRO A 1013 -30.83 -23.97 18.23
N GLU A 1014 -30.18 -23.98 19.39
CA GLU A 1014 -29.67 -22.78 20.08
C GLU A 1014 -28.43 -22.16 19.38
N LEU A 1015 -27.71 -22.93 18.55
CA LEU A 1015 -26.54 -22.48 17.77
C LEU A 1015 -26.91 -21.66 16.52
N ARG A 1016 -28.19 -21.28 16.35
CA ARG A 1016 -28.71 -20.41 15.27
C ARG A 1016 -28.06 -19.01 15.16
N ARG A 1017 -27.12 -18.63 16.05
CA ARG A 1017 -26.51 -17.28 16.12
C ARG A 1017 -25.10 -17.24 15.51
N SER A 1018 -24.94 -17.65 14.26
CA SER A 1018 -23.65 -18.18 13.75
C SER A 1018 -22.51 -17.22 13.43
N CYS A 1019 -22.72 -15.90 13.29
CA CYS A 1019 -21.61 -14.93 13.16
C CYS A 1019 -21.54 -13.98 14.36
N LEU A 1020 -22.71 -13.53 14.84
CA LEU A 1020 -22.86 -12.65 16.00
C LEU A 1020 -22.25 -13.25 17.28
N LEU A 1021 -22.51 -14.53 17.57
CA LEU A 1021 -22.02 -15.18 18.78
C LEU A 1021 -20.49 -15.29 18.74
N CYS A 1022 -19.92 -15.71 17.62
CA CYS A 1022 -18.48 -15.80 17.39
C CYS A 1022 -17.80 -14.44 17.56
N TYR A 1023 -18.35 -13.41 16.93
CA TYR A 1023 -17.83 -12.04 17.03
C TYR A 1023 -17.80 -11.53 18.47
N VAL A 1024 -18.92 -11.68 19.20
CA VAL A 1024 -18.99 -11.25 20.62
C VAL A 1024 -18.06 -12.07 21.50
N THR A 1025 -17.94 -13.39 21.30
CA THR A 1025 -16.99 -14.22 22.06
C THR A 1025 -15.54 -13.80 21.82
N ILE A 1026 -15.15 -13.46 20.58
CA ILE A 1026 -13.81 -12.97 20.27
C ILE A 1026 -13.57 -11.62 20.93
N ILE A 1027 -14.54 -10.69 20.87
CA ILE A 1027 -14.44 -9.41 21.60
C ILE A 1027 -14.23 -9.64 23.09
N CYS A 1028 -15.08 -10.45 23.73
CA CYS A 1028 -14.98 -10.75 25.15
C CYS A 1028 -13.60 -11.32 25.52
N GLN A 1029 -13.07 -12.26 24.73
CA GLN A 1029 -11.73 -12.79 24.94
C GLN A 1029 -10.63 -11.73 24.76
N THR A 1030 -10.74 -10.88 23.74
CA THR A 1030 -9.77 -9.79 23.56
C THR A 1030 -9.84 -8.80 24.71
N LEU A 1031 -11.01 -8.56 25.30
CA LEU A 1031 -11.19 -7.67 26.46
C LEU A 1031 -10.64 -8.27 27.76
N GLU A 1032 -10.70 -9.60 27.91
CA GLU A 1032 -10.14 -10.34 29.05
C GLU A 1032 -8.61 -10.45 28.99
N ASP A 1033 -8.03 -10.54 27.79
CA ASP A 1033 -6.57 -10.58 27.59
C ASP A 1033 -6.00 -9.17 27.36
N GLY A 1034 -5.66 -8.49 28.46
CA GLY A 1034 -5.07 -7.15 28.42
C GLY A 1034 -3.78 -7.05 27.59
N ASN A 1035 -3.02 -8.13 27.40
CA ASN A 1035 -1.81 -8.11 26.58
C ASN A 1035 -2.15 -8.15 25.07
N ALA A 1036 -3.21 -8.87 24.69
CA ALA A 1036 -3.71 -8.87 23.31
C ALA A 1036 -4.21 -7.47 22.90
N ILE A 1037 -4.84 -6.72 23.81
CA ILE A 1037 -5.29 -5.35 23.54
C ILE A 1037 -4.11 -4.40 23.34
N GLU A 1038 -3.08 -4.51 24.19
CA GLU A 1038 -1.84 -3.72 24.05
C GLU A 1038 -1.17 -3.99 22.70
N LEU A 1039 -1.11 -5.24 22.26
CA LEU A 1039 -0.58 -5.63 20.94
C LEU A 1039 -1.42 -5.10 19.77
N LEU A 1040 -2.76 -5.16 19.88
CA LEU A 1040 -3.68 -4.74 18.80
C LEU A 1040 -3.80 -3.21 18.66
N THR A 1041 -3.76 -2.50 19.79
CA THR A 1041 -4.00 -1.05 19.84
C THR A 1041 -2.74 -0.22 20.01
N SER A 1042 -1.59 -0.85 20.32
CA SER A 1042 -0.30 -0.22 20.64
C SER A 1042 -0.32 0.75 21.83
N VAL A 1043 -1.37 0.69 22.66
CA VAL A 1043 -1.53 1.51 23.86
C VAL A 1043 -1.26 0.63 25.07
N THR A 1044 -0.38 1.07 25.98
CA THR A 1044 -0.12 0.37 27.24
C THR A 1044 -1.29 0.56 28.21
N ILE A 1045 -1.75 -0.52 28.84
CA ILE A 1045 -2.96 -0.51 29.67
C ILE A 1045 -2.58 -0.85 31.12
N ASP A 1046 -3.01 0.00 32.05
CA ASP A 1046 -2.76 -0.23 33.47
C ASP A 1046 -3.65 -1.33 34.05
N LYS A 1047 -3.33 -1.77 35.28
CA LYS A 1047 -4.08 -2.84 35.95
C LYS A 1047 -5.55 -2.47 36.20
N TRP A 1048 -5.84 -1.18 36.41
CA TRP A 1048 -7.19 -0.70 36.66
C TRP A 1048 -8.07 -0.82 35.41
N ILE A 1049 -7.59 -0.36 34.25
CA ILE A 1049 -8.31 -0.50 32.98
C ILE A 1049 -8.49 -1.99 32.64
N LYS A 1050 -7.48 -2.85 32.87
CA LYS A 1050 -7.60 -4.31 32.67
C LYS A 1050 -8.75 -4.90 33.51
N ASP A 1051 -8.86 -4.53 34.78
CA ASP A 1051 -9.95 -4.98 35.66
C ASP A 1051 -11.33 -4.46 35.20
N LYS A 1052 -11.42 -3.23 34.64
CA LYS A 1052 -12.67 -2.67 34.10
C LYS A 1052 -13.08 -3.29 32.77
N LEU A 1053 -12.13 -3.58 31.88
CA LEU A 1053 -12.36 -4.29 30.61
C LEU A 1053 -12.84 -5.73 30.87
N GLY A 1054 -12.29 -6.41 31.88
CA GLY A 1054 -12.80 -7.70 32.34
C GLY A 1054 -14.26 -7.65 32.80
N LEU A 1055 -14.64 -6.62 33.57
CA LEU A 1055 -16.04 -6.40 33.96
C LEU A 1055 -16.96 -6.08 32.78
N LEU A 1056 -16.44 -5.45 31.72
CA LEU A 1056 -17.18 -5.18 30.49
C LEU A 1056 -17.40 -6.47 29.69
N SER A 1057 -16.40 -7.36 29.63
CA SER A 1057 -16.55 -8.71 29.07
C SER A 1057 -17.65 -9.50 29.78
N ASP A 1058 -17.64 -9.51 31.12
CA ASP A 1058 -18.65 -10.19 31.95
C ASP A 1058 -20.08 -9.66 31.63
N CYS A 1059 -20.22 -8.34 31.40
CA CYS A 1059 -21.50 -7.72 31.03
C CYS A 1059 -21.98 -8.14 29.63
N LEU A 1060 -21.08 -8.18 28.63
CA LEU A 1060 -21.42 -8.59 27.26
C LEU A 1060 -21.80 -10.08 27.19
N GLN A 1061 -21.10 -10.95 27.91
CA GLN A 1061 -21.45 -12.38 28.03
C GLN A 1061 -22.85 -12.57 28.64
N SER A 1062 -23.17 -11.78 29.67
CA SER A 1062 -24.50 -11.79 30.31
C SER A 1062 -25.62 -11.33 29.37
N ILE A 1063 -25.37 -10.35 28.50
CA ILE A 1063 -26.35 -9.86 27.51
C ILE A 1063 -26.60 -10.90 26.41
N MET A 1064 -25.58 -11.68 26.04
CA MET A 1064 -25.68 -12.73 25.02
C MET A 1064 -26.30 -14.04 25.52
N GLY A 1065 -26.50 -14.19 26.84
CA GLY A 1065 -27.07 -15.38 27.46
C GLY A 1065 -26.04 -16.47 27.80
N GLN A 1066 -24.75 -16.17 27.74
CA GLN A 1066 -23.67 -17.09 28.16
C GLN A 1066 -23.35 -16.83 29.64
N GLN A 1067 -24.17 -17.32 30.57
CA GLN A 1067 -23.90 -17.11 32.00
C GLN A 1067 -22.89 -18.13 32.55
N LYS A 1068 -21.84 -17.63 33.23
CA LYS A 1068 -21.15 -18.37 34.30
C LYS A 1068 -22.03 -18.29 35.56
N GLU A 1069 -22.22 -19.40 36.27
CA GLU A 1069 -23.18 -19.58 37.39
C GLU A 1069 -23.03 -18.60 38.59
N ASN A 1070 -22.10 -17.63 38.56
CA ASN A 1070 -21.84 -16.66 39.64
C ASN A 1070 -21.63 -15.22 39.10
N SER A 1071 -22.67 -14.56 38.57
CA SER A 1071 -22.56 -13.18 38.07
C SER A 1071 -22.53 -12.14 39.21
N LYS A 1072 -21.62 -11.16 39.12
CA LYS A 1072 -21.51 -10.06 40.10
C LYS A 1072 -22.78 -9.19 40.07
N PRO A 1073 -23.32 -8.73 41.22
CA PRO A 1073 -24.58 -7.96 41.29
C PRO A 1073 -24.52 -6.59 40.58
N ILE A 1074 -23.32 -6.11 40.26
CA ILE A 1074 -23.07 -4.88 39.49
C ILE A 1074 -23.51 -5.05 38.03
N ILE A 1075 -23.39 -6.26 37.47
CA ILE A 1075 -23.72 -6.55 36.06
C ILE A 1075 -25.22 -6.35 35.82
N HIS A 1076 -26.08 -6.90 36.68
CA HIS A 1076 -27.53 -6.72 36.60
C HIS A 1076 -27.95 -5.26 36.81
N LYS A 1077 -27.21 -4.48 37.63
CA LYS A 1077 -27.48 -3.03 37.79
C LYS A 1077 -27.13 -2.23 36.54
N VAL A 1078 -26.04 -2.58 35.84
CA VAL A 1078 -25.63 -1.94 34.57
C VAL A 1078 -26.64 -2.24 33.47
N ILE A 1079 -27.03 -3.51 33.30
CA ILE A 1079 -28.05 -3.90 32.29
C ILE A 1079 -29.39 -3.23 32.58
N ASN A 1080 -29.85 -3.22 33.84
CA ASN A 1080 -31.09 -2.54 34.22
C ASN A 1080 -31.01 -1.01 34.05
N SER A 1081 -29.82 -0.41 34.17
CA SER A 1081 -29.64 1.03 33.93
C SER A 1081 -29.70 1.36 32.43
N LEU A 1082 -29.18 0.49 31.57
CA LEU A 1082 -29.29 0.59 30.12
C LEU A 1082 -30.74 0.44 29.66
N GLU A 1083 -31.46 -0.56 30.18
CA GLU A 1083 -32.86 -0.78 29.82
C GLU A 1083 -33.76 0.38 30.27
N LYS A 1084 -33.42 1.03 31.39
CA LYS A 1084 -34.10 2.25 31.85
C LYS A 1084 -33.79 3.48 30.99
N GLN A 1085 -32.58 3.59 30.45
CA GLN A 1085 -32.16 4.72 29.62
C GLN A 1085 -32.61 4.58 28.16
N LYS A 1086 -32.54 3.36 27.61
CA LYS A 1086 -32.87 3.02 26.22
C LYS A 1086 -33.65 1.70 26.16
N PRO A 1087 -34.98 1.71 26.37
CA PRO A 1087 -35.79 0.50 26.38
C PRO A 1087 -35.79 -0.19 25.01
N LYS A 1088 -35.68 -1.53 24.97
CA LYS A 1088 -35.62 -2.37 23.76
C LYS A 1088 -34.49 -2.07 22.76
N TRP A 1089 -33.61 -1.12 23.06
CA TRP A 1089 -32.55 -0.70 22.13
C TRP A 1089 -31.49 -1.79 21.92
N ILE A 1090 -31.09 -2.49 22.99
CA ILE A 1090 -30.13 -3.60 22.90
C ILE A 1090 -30.69 -4.71 21.99
N GLU A 1091 -31.97 -5.05 22.15
CA GLU A 1091 -32.65 -6.06 21.33
C GLU A 1091 -32.72 -5.63 19.86
N SER A 1092 -33.03 -4.36 19.58
CA SER A 1092 -33.03 -3.78 18.24
C SER A 1092 -31.64 -3.82 17.58
N GLN A 1093 -30.58 -3.44 18.28
CA GLN A 1093 -29.20 -3.49 17.74
C GLN A 1093 -28.74 -4.92 17.46
N LEU A 1094 -29.07 -5.86 18.36
CA LEU A 1094 -28.81 -7.29 18.14
C LEU A 1094 -29.63 -7.84 16.96
N GLN A 1095 -30.85 -7.32 16.73
CA GLN A 1095 -31.66 -7.69 15.58
C GLN A 1095 -31.07 -7.16 14.27
N LYS A 1096 -30.71 -5.86 14.20
CA LYS A 1096 -29.99 -5.27 13.04
C LYS A 1096 -28.71 -6.05 12.72
N ALA A 1097 -27.94 -6.40 13.75
CA ALA A 1097 -26.74 -7.22 13.61
C ALA A 1097 -27.02 -8.64 13.09
N ARG A 1098 -28.14 -9.26 13.47
CA ARG A 1098 -28.57 -10.57 12.94
C ARG A 1098 -29.03 -10.46 11.49
N GLU A 1099 -29.78 -9.42 11.14
CA GLU A 1099 -30.22 -9.14 9.77
C GLU A 1099 -29.01 -9.03 8.84
N LEU A 1100 -27.98 -8.26 9.21
CA LEU A 1100 -26.72 -8.17 8.45
C LEU A 1100 -25.92 -9.47 8.34
N CYS A 1101 -26.12 -10.43 9.26
CA CYS A 1101 -25.55 -11.77 9.14
C CYS A 1101 -26.32 -12.66 8.14
N THR A 1102 -27.61 -12.36 7.90
CA THR A 1102 -28.53 -13.18 7.10
C THR A 1102 -28.91 -12.59 5.74
N GLU A 1103 -28.90 -11.25 5.58
CA GLU A 1103 -29.40 -10.51 4.41
C GLU A 1103 -28.55 -10.70 3.15
N HIS A 1104 -27.32 -11.18 3.28
CA HIS A 1104 -26.65 -11.84 2.16
C HIS A 1104 -27.21 -13.25 2.01
N THR A 1105 -28.49 -13.37 1.66
CA THR A 1105 -29.05 -14.57 1.04
C THR A 1105 -28.36 -14.74 -0.30
N TYR A 1106 -27.16 -15.31 -0.28
CA TYR A 1106 -26.57 -15.92 -1.44
C TYR A 1106 -27.63 -16.87 -1.99
N PRO A 1107 -28.03 -16.72 -3.27
CA PRO A 1107 -29.18 -17.43 -3.83
C PRO A 1107 -29.10 -18.91 -3.45
N THR A 1108 -30.20 -19.39 -2.88
CA THR A 1108 -30.35 -20.73 -2.32
C THR A 1108 -30.04 -21.76 -3.41
N ALA A 1109 -29.12 -22.67 -3.12
CA ALA A 1109 -28.55 -23.66 -4.03
C ALA A 1109 -29.56 -24.71 -4.59
N GLU A 1110 -30.86 -24.58 -4.35
CA GLU A 1110 -31.85 -25.61 -4.70
C GLU A 1110 -32.61 -25.34 -6.00
N SER A 1111 -32.49 -24.17 -6.64
CA SER A 1111 -33.19 -23.87 -7.90
C SER A 1111 -32.30 -23.47 -9.09
N SER A 1112 -30.97 -23.55 -8.99
CA SER A 1112 -30.08 -23.13 -10.08
C SER A 1112 -28.70 -23.79 -10.09
N SER A 1113 -28.59 -25.08 -9.74
CA SER A 1113 -27.32 -25.81 -9.79
C SER A 1113 -26.66 -25.84 -11.18
N ALA A 1114 -27.44 -25.58 -12.25
CA ALA A 1114 -26.93 -25.45 -13.62
C ALA A 1114 -26.38 -24.04 -13.96
N ASN A 1115 -26.83 -22.97 -13.29
CA ASN A 1115 -26.50 -21.58 -13.65
C ASN A 1115 -25.41 -20.96 -12.75
N GLU A 1116 -25.06 -21.59 -11.62
CA GLU A 1116 -24.06 -21.08 -10.68
C GLU A 1116 -22.64 -21.60 -10.91
N LYS A 1117 -22.47 -22.81 -11.48
CA LYS A 1117 -21.15 -23.29 -11.95
C LYS A 1117 -20.53 -22.34 -12.99
N ASN A 1118 -21.37 -21.62 -13.75
CA ASN A 1118 -20.94 -20.63 -14.73
C ASN A 1118 -20.27 -19.37 -14.15
N ARG A 1119 -20.39 -19.06 -12.85
CA ARG A 1119 -19.81 -17.81 -12.30
C ARG A 1119 -18.31 -17.87 -12.05
N PHE A 1120 -17.74 -19.06 -11.82
CA PHE A 1120 -16.28 -19.25 -11.70
C PHE A 1120 -15.61 -19.36 -13.07
N SER A 1121 -16.32 -19.87 -14.08
CA SER A 1121 -15.85 -19.93 -15.47
C SER A 1121 -15.99 -18.59 -16.23
N GLU A 1122 -16.90 -17.69 -15.83
CA GLU A 1122 -17.06 -16.33 -16.41
C GLU A 1122 -16.28 -15.22 -15.66
N LEU A 1123 -15.10 -15.53 -15.12
CA LEU A 1123 -14.20 -14.50 -14.61
C LEU A 1123 -13.43 -13.88 -15.78
N THR A 1124 -13.86 -12.69 -16.21
CA THR A 1124 -13.10 -11.93 -17.21
C THR A 1124 -11.73 -11.53 -16.65
N GLU A 1125 -10.72 -11.45 -17.52
CA GLU A 1125 -9.35 -11.05 -17.17
C GLU A 1125 -9.32 -9.78 -16.30
N ARG A 1126 -10.14 -8.78 -16.63
CA ARG A 1126 -10.29 -7.53 -15.85
C ARG A 1126 -10.76 -7.76 -14.40
N LYS A 1127 -11.69 -8.70 -14.17
CA LYS A 1127 -12.15 -9.04 -12.80
C LYS A 1127 -11.03 -9.69 -12.00
N ILE A 1128 -10.27 -10.60 -12.63
CA ILE A 1128 -9.11 -11.24 -12.00
C ILE A 1128 -8.02 -10.20 -11.68
N SER A 1129 -7.71 -9.28 -12.59
CA SER A 1129 -6.73 -8.23 -12.33
C SER A 1129 -7.16 -7.32 -11.18
N MET A 1130 -8.45 -7.01 -11.07
CA MET A 1130 -8.99 -6.23 -9.94
C MET A 1130 -8.87 -7.01 -8.61
N MET A 1131 -9.22 -8.30 -8.62
CA MET A 1131 -9.04 -9.16 -7.44
C MET A 1131 -7.58 -9.29 -7.03
N LEU A 1132 -6.68 -9.40 -7.99
CA LEU A 1132 -5.24 -9.46 -7.73
C LEU A 1132 -4.77 -8.16 -7.05
N LEU A 1133 -5.22 -7.00 -7.55
CA LEU A 1133 -4.94 -5.71 -6.95
C LEU A 1133 -5.43 -5.67 -5.49
N ASP A 1134 -6.66 -6.11 -5.24
CA ASP A 1134 -7.24 -6.19 -3.89
C ASP A 1134 -6.40 -7.07 -2.95
N VAL A 1135 -5.95 -8.25 -3.42
CA VAL A 1135 -5.10 -9.16 -2.64
C VAL A 1135 -3.73 -8.54 -2.37
N CYS A 1136 -3.09 -7.95 -3.38
CA CYS A 1136 -1.76 -7.35 -3.28
C CYS A 1136 -1.74 -6.08 -2.39
N HIS A 1137 -2.84 -5.32 -2.33
CA HIS A 1137 -2.98 -4.19 -1.42
C HIS A 1137 -3.03 -4.59 0.06
N GLN A 1138 -3.39 -5.84 0.37
CA GLN A 1138 -3.41 -6.32 1.74
C GLN A 1138 -2.01 -6.70 2.23
N SER A 1139 -1.81 -6.56 3.55
CA SER A 1139 -0.53 -6.90 4.19
C SER A 1139 -0.13 -8.36 3.93
N GLY A 1140 1.01 -8.55 3.26
CA GLY A 1140 1.57 -9.86 2.94
C GLY A 1140 0.97 -10.55 1.71
N GLY A 1141 0.01 -9.95 1.00
CA GLY A 1141 -0.71 -10.58 -0.11
C GLY A 1141 0.18 -11.16 -1.21
N SER A 1142 1.13 -10.37 -1.70
CA SER A 1142 2.09 -10.80 -2.73
C SER A 1142 3.05 -11.89 -2.24
N GLU A 1143 3.43 -11.88 -0.96
CA GLU A 1143 4.25 -12.94 -0.35
C GLU A 1143 3.47 -14.25 -0.25
N TYR A 1144 2.19 -14.21 0.10
CA TYR A 1144 1.34 -15.41 0.16
C TYR A 1144 1.16 -16.05 -1.21
N LEU A 1145 0.87 -15.25 -2.25
CA LEU A 1145 0.79 -15.76 -3.62
C LEU A 1145 2.11 -16.39 -4.06
N ARG A 1146 3.25 -15.75 -3.75
CA ARG A 1146 4.58 -16.28 -4.07
C ARG A 1146 4.85 -17.63 -3.40
N GLN A 1147 4.47 -17.76 -2.14
CA GLN A 1147 4.61 -19.03 -1.40
C GLN A 1147 3.77 -20.15 -2.03
N ILE A 1148 2.50 -19.88 -2.37
CA ILE A 1148 1.62 -20.85 -3.02
C ILE A 1148 2.20 -21.28 -4.37
N TYR A 1149 2.65 -20.34 -5.20
CA TYR A 1149 3.26 -20.64 -6.49
C TYR A 1149 4.48 -21.56 -6.36
N HIS A 1150 5.40 -21.25 -5.45
CA HIS A 1150 6.60 -22.07 -5.25
C HIS A 1150 6.26 -23.50 -4.80
N ILE A 1151 5.22 -23.66 -3.99
CA ILE A 1151 4.79 -24.98 -3.54
C ILE A 1151 4.15 -25.76 -4.69
N ILE A 1152 3.35 -25.11 -5.54
CA ILE A 1152 2.83 -25.74 -6.77
C ILE A 1152 3.99 -26.20 -7.66
N GLN A 1153 4.98 -25.34 -7.89
CA GLN A 1153 6.15 -25.64 -8.73
C GLN A 1153 6.97 -26.83 -8.22
N LEU A 1154 7.15 -26.97 -6.89
CA LEU A 1154 7.92 -28.07 -6.30
C LEU A 1154 7.20 -29.44 -6.35
N ASN A 1155 5.89 -29.44 -6.59
CA ASN A 1155 5.02 -30.61 -6.46
C ASN A 1155 4.19 -30.88 -7.75
N GLU A 1156 4.65 -30.41 -8.90
CA GLU A 1156 3.93 -30.49 -10.19
C GLU A 1156 3.40 -31.90 -10.50
N ASP A 1157 4.28 -32.91 -10.52
CA ASP A 1157 3.93 -34.28 -10.90
C ASP A 1157 2.86 -34.87 -9.98
N GLN A 1158 2.99 -34.61 -8.68
CA GLN A 1158 2.09 -35.12 -7.65
C GLN A 1158 0.71 -34.44 -7.71
N ILE A 1159 0.67 -33.14 -8.02
CA ILE A 1159 -0.58 -32.41 -8.24
C ILE A 1159 -1.28 -32.95 -9.49
N LYS A 1160 -0.54 -33.16 -10.59
CA LYS A 1160 -1.09 -33.75 -11.82
C LYS A 1160 -1.68 -35.13 -11.54
N GLU A 1161 -0.93 -36.03 -10.89
CA GLU A 1161 -1.42 -37.36 -10.51
C GLU A 1161 -2.71 -37.32 -9.67
N GLN A 1162 -2.83 -36.37 -8.73
CA GLN A 1162 -4.05 -36.20 -7.94
C GLN A 1162 -5.25 -35.75 -8.79
N ILE A 1163 -5.05 -34.79 -9.70
CA ILE A 1163 -6.09 -34.36 -10.64
C ILE A 1163 -6.53 -35.56 -11.49
N TYR A 1164 -5.59 -36.35 -12.01
CA TYR A 1164 -5.88 -37.57 -12.77
C TYR A 1164 -6.62 -38.63 -11.93
N SER A 1165 -6.20 -38.89 -10.69
CA SER A 1165 -6.85 -39.89 -9.83
C SER A 1165 -8.31 -39.52 -9.51
N GLN A 1166 -8.59 -38.22 -9.36
CA GLN A 1166 -9.94 -37.69 -9.15
C GLN A 1166 -10.78 -37.62 -10.44
N ARG A 1167 -10.22 -37.85 -11.64
CA ARG A 1167 -10.99 -37.99 -12.90
C ARG A 1167 -11.75 -39.31 -12.99
N PHE A 1168 -11.31 -40.34 -12.28
CA PHE A 1168 -11.86 -41.70 -12.37
C PHE A 1168 -12.64 -42.15 -11.13
N SER A 1169 -12.64 -41.36 -10.04
CA SER A 1169 -13.31 -41.69 -8.77
C SER A 1169 -14.66 -40.97 -8.60
N ASP A 1170 -15.62 -41.20 -9.49
CA ASP A 1170 -17.03 -40.83 -9.21
C ASP A 1170 -17.71 -41.86 -8.28
N GLU A 1171 -17.05 -42.97 -7.96
CA GLU A 1171 -17.47 -43.88 -6.89
C GLU A 1171 -16.89 -43.43 -5.55
N LYS A 1172 -17.77 -43.03 -4.62
CA LYS A 1172 -17.44 -42.73 -3.21
C LYS A 1172 -16.62 -43.88 -2.60
N GLY A 1173 -15.31 -43.71 -2.41
CA GLY A 1173 -14.57 -44.54 -1.47
C GLY A 1173 -13.10 -44.92 -1.75
N SER A 1174 -12.40 -44.42 -2.76
CA SER A 1174 -10.95 -44.67 -2.83
C SER A 1174 -10.19 -43.72 -1.88
N PRO A 1175 -9.37 -44.23 -0.93
CA PRO A 1175 -8.59 -43.37 -0.05
C PRO A 1175 -7.59 -42.55 -0.88
N GLN A 1176 -7.64 -41.23 -0.73
CA GLN A 1176 -6.58 -40.35 -1.24
C GLN A 1176 -5.25 -40.83 -0.63
N ILE A 1177 -4.31 -41.30 -1.45
CA ILE A 1177 -2.99 -41.69 -0.97
C ILE A 1177 -2.33 -40.41 -0.41
N PRO A 1178 -2.04 -40.34 0.90
CA PRO A 1178 -1.36 -39.19 1.47
C PRO A 1178 0.05 -39.12 0.90
N TRP A 1179 0.41 -38.00 0.30
CA TRP A 1179 1.75 -37.75 -0.22
C TRP A 1179 2.34 -36.51 0.46
N GLN A 1180 3.64 -36.55 0.73
CA GLN A 1180 4.31 -35.50 1.49
C GLN A 1180 4.74 -34.35 0.56
N LEU A 1181 4.22 -33.15 0.83
CA LEU A 1181 4.60 -31.91 0.12
C LEU A 1181 6.09 -31.59 0.30
N ARG A 1182 6.76 -31.28 -0.82
CA ARG A 1182 8.11 -30.69 -0.84
C ARG A 1182 8.01 -29.19 -0.55
N MET A 1183 8.61 -28.75 0.56
CA MET A 1183 8.49 -27.38 1.12
C MET A 1183 9.86 -26.68 1.26
N HIS A 1184 10.81 -26.93 0.35
CA HIS A 1184 12.16 -26.36 0.44
C HIS A 1184 12.16 -24.85 0.16
N ASP A 1185 12.82 -24.07 1.05
CA ASP A 1185 13.04 -22.64 0.85
C ASP A 1185 14.32 -22.47 0.03
N CYS A 1186 14.25 -22.66 -1.28
CA CYS A 1186 15.31 -22.16 -2.13
C CYS A 1186 14.80 -21.96 -3.55
N GLN A 1187 14.90 -20.73 -4.03
CA GLN A 1187 15.07 -20.43 -5.44
C GLN A 1187 16.39 -21.08 -5.87
N GLN A 1188 16.42 -22.40 -6.05
CA GLN A 1188 17.47 -22.95 -6.91
C GLN A 1188 17.12 -22.44 -8.31
N PRO A 1189 18.03 -21.71 -8.99
CA PRO A 1189 17.81 -21.44 -10.39
C PRO A 1189 17.63 -22.81 -11.05
N LEU A 1190 16.52 -23.00 -11.77
CA LEU A 1190 16.41 -24.14 -12.68
C LEU A 1190 17.71 -24.12 -13.48
N ILE A 1191 18.54 -25.16 -13.41
CA ILE A 1191 19.76 -25.26 -14.21
C ILE A 1191 19.37 -26.05 -15.44
N PHE A 1192 19.64 -25.53 -16.64
CA PHE A 1192 19.41 -26.29 -17.86
C PHE A 1192 20.23 -27.57 -17.84
N ASN A 1193 19.54 -28.71 -17.90
CA ASN A 1193 20.17 -30.02 -17.99
C ASN A 1193 20.19 -30.46 -19.47
N PRO A 1194 21.34 -30.39 -20.16
CA PRO A 1194 21.41 -30.70 -21.59
C PRO A 1194 21.11 -32.17 -21.88
N LEU A 1195 21.50 -33.09 -20.99
CA LEU A 1195 21.23 -34.53 -21.16
C LEU A 1195 19.74 -34.85 -21.00
N HIS A 1196 19.06 -34.14 -20.10
CA HIS A 1196 17.62 -34.27 -19.94
C HIS A 1196 16.89 -33.72 -21.17
N ALA A 1197 17.22 -32.49 -21.60
CA ALA A 1197 16.59 -31.83 -22.74
C ALA A 1197 16.78 -32.59 -24.07
N PHE A 1198 17.90 -33.28 -24.24
CA PHE A 1198 18.15 -34.11 -25.43
C PHE A 1198 17.29 -35.39 -25.46
N ASN A 1199 17.02 -35.99 -24.29
CA ASN A 1199 16.33 -37.28 -24.16
C ASN A 1199 14.83 -37.16 -23.80
N HIS A 1200 14.29 -35.94 -23.61
CA HIS A 1200 12.92 -35.72 -23.13
C HIS A 1200 12.19 -34.64 -23.92
N ILE A 1201 10.88 -34.80 -24.04
CA ILE A 1201 9.92 -33.78 -24.48
C ILE A 1201 9.11 -33.39 -23.24
N GLY A 1202 9.46 -32.26 -22.64
CA GLY A 1202 8.88 -31.86 -21.35
C GLY A 1202 9.25 -32.86 -20.25
N THR A 1203 8.22 -33.43 -19.60
CA THR A 1203 8.37 -34.49 -18.58
C THR A 1203 8.40 -35.90 -19.17
N LYS A 1204 8.05 -36.08 -20.45
CA LYS A 1204 8.00 -37.38 -21.12
C LYS A 1204 9.34 -37.71 -21.77
N SER A 1205 9.77 -38.96 -21.75
CA SER A 1205 10.94 -39.40 -22.50
C SER A 1205 10.72 -39.26 -24.01
N PHE A 1206 11.73 -38.82 -24.76
CA PHE A 1206 11.76 -38.84 -26.23
C PHE A 1206 11.89 -40.29 -26.70
N ASN A 1207 10.78 -41.03 -26.63
CA ASN A 1207 10.76 -42.46 -26.91
C ASN A 1207 10.57 -42.69 -28.43
N GLN A 1208 11.68 -42.99 -29.11
CA GLN A 1208 11.69 -43.27 -30.55
C GLN A 1208 10.72 -44.41 -30.92
N SER A 1209 10.65 -45.49 -30.12
CA SER A 1209 9.75 -46.63 -30.38
C SER A 1209 8.27 -46.25 -30.32
N ALA A 1210 7.88 -45.38 -29.37
CA ALA A 1210 6.50 -44.91 -29.26
C ALA A 1210 6.10 -43.99 -30.42
N ILE A 1211 7.06 -43.23 -30.97
CA ILE A 1211 6.83 -42.35 -32.13
C ILE A 1211 6.71 -43.20 -33.41
N THR A 1212 7.54 -44.24 -33.56
CA THR A 1212 7.51 -45.13 -34.73
C THR A 1212 6.24 -45.98 -34.79
N GLU A 1213 5.78 -46.46 -33.63
CA GLU A 1213 4.58 -47.31 -33.50
C GLU A 1213 3.28 -46.50 -33.32
N TRP A 1214 3.31 -45.18 -33.56
CA TRP A 1214 2.14 -44.32 -33.36
C TRP A 1214 0.99 -44.73 -34.29
N ASN A 1215 -0.10 -45.21 -33.68
CA ASN A 1215 -1.26 -45.73 -34.40
C ASN A 1215 -2.22 -44.62 -34.80
N TRP A 1216 -2.20 -44.26 -36.08
CA TRP A 1216 -3.14 -43.29 -36.67
C TRP A 1216 -4.43 -43.98 -37.12
N ASP A 1217 -5.58 -43.42 -36.71
CA ASP A 1217 -6.90 -43.77 -37.28
C ASP A 1217 -7.08 -43.02 -38.61
N TRP A 1218 -6.43 -43.53 -39.67
CA TRP A 1218 -6.40 -42.88 -40.99
C TRP A 1218 -7.78 -42.54 -41.54
N SER A 1219 -8.79 -43.37 -41.25
CA SER A 1219 -10.16 -43.14 -41.67
C SER A 1219 -10.79 -41.90 -41.04
N LYS A 1220 -10.42 -41.56 -39.80
CA LYS A 1220 -10.86 -40.32 -39.15
C LYS A 1220 -9.99 -39.13 -39.54
N VAL A 1221 -8.67 -39.28 -39.57
CA VAL A 1221 -7.73 -38.19 -39.92
C VAL A 1221 -8.01 -37.65 -41.33
N LEU A 1222 -8.20 -38.54 -42.31
CA LEU A 1222 -8.50 -38.15 -43.69
C LEU A 1222 -9.90 -37.58 -43.86
N ARG A 1223 -10.82 -37.84 -42.92
CA ARG A 1223 -12.17 -37.27 -42.87
C ARG A 1223 -12.26 -35.94 -42.13
N CYS A 1224 -11.19 -35.52 -41.45
CA CYS A 1224 -11.10 -34.18 -40.84
C CYS A 1224 -10.94 -33.09 -41.91
N ASN A 1225 -11.27 -31.85 -41.57
CA ASN A 1225 -11.06 -30.72 -42.45
C ASN A 1225 -9.61 -30.23 -42.38
N LEU A 1226 -8.74 -30.89 -43.14
CA LEU A 1226 -7.30 -30.57 -43.22
C LEU A 1226 -6.97 -29.17 -43.79
N GLY A 1227 -7.96 -28.33 -44.09
CA GLY A 1227 -7.77 -26.96 -44.57
C GLY A 1227 -7.10 -26.86 -45.95
N LEU A 1228 -7.13 -27.94 -46.73
CA LEU A 1228 -6.41 -28.04 -48.00
C LEU A 1228 -7.18 -27.41 -49.16
N SER A 1229 -6.49 -26.65 -50.00
CA SER A 1229 -7.00 -26.27 -51.32
C SER A 1229 -6.93 -27.46 -52.29
N GLN A 1230 -7.77 -27.47 -53.33
CA GLN A 1230 -7.73 -28.53 -54.36
C GLN A 1230 -6.37 -28.63 -55.05
N LEU A 1231 -5.68 -27.49 -55.23
CA LEU A 1231 -4.33 -27.45 -55.81
C LEU A 1231 -3.32 -28.11 -54.87
N THR A 1232 -3.36 -27.76 -53.58
CA THR A 1232 -2.46 -28.33 -52.55
C THR A 1232 -2.67 -29.84 -52.40
N PHE A 1233 -3.94 -30.28 -52.36
CA PHE A 1233 -4.28 -31.70 -52.29
C PHE A 1233 -3.71 -32.49 -53.48
N ARG A 1234 -3.88 -31.98 -54.71
CA ARG A 1234 -3.34 -32.63 -55.91
C ARG A 1234 -1.82 -32.71 -55.89
N ALA A 1235 -1.14 -31.66 -55.44
CA ALA A 1235 0.32 -31.66 -55.32
C ALA A 1235 0.80 -32.71 -54.31
N LEU A 1236 0.21 -32.76 -53.12
CA LEU A 1236 0.58 -33.74 -52.09
C LEU A 1236 0.25 -35.18 -52.51
N LEU A 1237 -0.89 -35.39 -53.19
CA LEU A 1237 -1.25 -36.70 -53.71
C LEU A 1237 -0.26 -37.17 -54.79
N ALA A 1238 0.19 -36.27 -55.65
CA ALA A 1238 1.23 -36.59 -56.65
C ALA A 1238 2.57 -36.95 -56.01
N ASN A 1239 2.85 -36.48 -54.80
CA ASN A 1239 4.05 -36.84 -54.05
C ASN A 1239 3.94 -38.20 -53.34
N SER A 1240 2.71 -38.68 -53.13
CA SER A 1240 2.42 -39.99 -52.49
C SER A 1240 2.44 -41.16 -53.47
N LEU A 1241 2.28 -40.87 -54.76
CA LEU A 1241 2.26 -41.80 -55.89
C LEU A 1241 3.64 -41.87 -56.55
#